data_AF-A0A927L0P3-F1
#
_entry.id   AF-A0A927L0P3-F1
#
_cell.length_a   1.000
_cell.length_b   1.000
_cell.length_c   1.000
_cell.angle_alpha   90.00
_cell.angle_beta   90.00
_cell.angle_gamma   90.00
#
_symmetry.space_group_name_H-M   'P 1'
#
loop_
_entity.id
_entity.type
_entity.pdbx_description
1 polymer ?
#
loop_
_entity_poly.entity_id
_entity_poly.type
_entity_poly.pdbx_seq_one_letter_code
_entity_poly.pdbx_strand_id
1 'polypeptide(L)'
;MPVDTASAGPAVTAKLKGNPPGKRCDARNGLPEVDETPVDSGFPDDLTGNFHIANDLPANYEFDLPGQAYDGLQAPTEEERETARSQDPDPEKNYKKWRKIADSTGKPADRAMEIYARWLNTGEKKDFKDWFDKIYIRNQTNVNKGAAFEARLVRDYKLIGPDWRCEVYVELFDAEGKKVGERRYDAYNTKTKQFNEFKSNSRLEKAQLEKDRVVARSMKDHTFRYTGAKKFTAGQQKLINDFNKEISDERGKRNQVRGNQRFYNPAPKTTPIKGYSDHQRWFAPGCQTGGPKTMAASANTCGTRGPANQRALSSGRTLEEAKRFQAEARRLDTRGTLPRGGFGGIDFSTLELRYVGGLGKGKGMQYSMRADQMPDPDNNPGWGGEAKMQLASDAMFTWLALTPDKFWVNLNPDEPDRVMDSKFASTDAGRILLEADLQMKHDFYKAMDPETDLGRRYWAALPKQNGKPCMPGLRNWIEPKPAQVREQDGGIYILDAPLALKSTAQETVTEGPGEPICDPNDAEIAAAQAVIDSMIVPEVEKQINSAPQYADLRRVYTSRVAAEYIRQQDAKNPTDFRPIINSDDVKAWPLRAPHQNWDKDELFRKYRKIYTEGEFTYDVETAQGVQVYIVGGVDFSKQPKRNITRAQFNVENRDLDNTTVNSRKSDDTSYRDTDTLYFGGGKVTDYGGGDTPKPPPTQDPDPTPSDDPSDDPGKPDPTPSQDPTPGAPGTTPKPPGGDLADTGSNTPVGLFAALAAALAAVGGGLVWWMRRRGISLGRRTG
;
A
#
# COMPACT_ATOMS: atom_id res chain seq x y z
N MET A 1 -22.28 -17.96 -31.55
CA MET A 1 -22.54 -17.44 -32.91
C MET A 1 -21.30 -17.69 -33.75
N PRO A 2 -21.40 -18.06 -35.04
CA PRO A 2 -20.24 -18.31 -35.88
C PRO A 2 -19.44 -17.02 -36.03
N VAL A 3 -18.12 -17.12 -35.90
CA VAL A 3 -17.19 -16.01 -36.09
C VAL A 3 -17.16 -15.69 -37.57
N ASP A 4 -17.70 -14.53 -37.93
CA ASP A 4 -17.66 -14.02 -39.30
C ASP A 4 -16.21 -13.67 -39.66
N THR A 5 -15.64 -14.49 -40.53
CA THR A 5 -14.32 -14.32 -41.13
C THR A 5 -14.38 -13.23 -42.20
N ALA A 6 -14.36 -11.96 -41.79
CA ALA A 6 -14.33 -10.85 -42.73
C ALA A 6 -13.51 -9.66 -42.22
N SER A 7 -12.18 -9.78 -42.36
CA SER A 7 -11.26 -8.65 -42.64
C SER A 7 -9.85 -9.23 -42.90
N ALA A 8 -9.70 -10.01 -43.96
CA ALA A 8 -8.38 -10.32 -44.50
C ALA A 8 -7.96 -9.13 -45.37
N GLY A 9 -7.34 -8.12 -44.76
CA GLY A 9 -6.57 -7.12 -45.51
C GLY A 9 -5.48 -7.79 -46.36
N PRO A 10 -4.85 -7.06 -47.31
CA PRO A 10 -3.79 -7.62 -48.14
C PRO A 10 -2.69 -8.27 -47.30
N ALA A 11 -2.09 -9.34 -47.83
CA ALA A 11 -1.05 -10.09 -47.12
C ALA A 11 0.13 -9.15 -46.78
N VAL A 12 0.31 -8.87 -45.49
CA VAL A 12 1.43 -8.06 -44.99
C VAL A 12 2.62 -8.96 -44.71
N THR A 13 3.78 -8.63 -45.26
CA THR A 13 5.05 -9.35 -45.02
C THR A 13 5.95 -8.57 -44.06
N ALA A 14 6.89 -9.26 -43.41
CA ALA A 14 7.79 -8.67 -42.41
C ALA A 14 9.27 -8.94 -42.73
N LYS A 15 10.12 -7.93 -42.53
CA LYS A 15 11.59 -8.05 -42.74
C LYS A 15 12.37 -7.31 -41.65
N LEU A 16 13.47 -7.91 -41.19
CA LEU A 16 14.40 -7.26 -40.26
C LEU A 16 15.01 -6.00 -40.88
N LYS A 17 15.06 -4.93 -40.08
CA LYS A 17 15.71 -3.68 -40.45
C LYS A 17 17.20 -3.71 -40.12
N GLY A 18 18.03 -3.53 -41.14
CA GLY A 18 19.48 -3.52 -41.03
C GLY A 18 20.10 -4.92 -40.96
N ASN A 19 21.42 -4.99 -41.23
CA ASN A 19 22.23 -6.19 -41.08
C ASN A 19 23.65 -5.80 -40.64
N PRO A 20 24.06 -6.05 -39.37
CA PRO A 20 23.27 -6.70 -38.32
C PRO A 20 22.10 -5.80 -37.85
N PRO A 21 20.99 -6.39 -37.37
CA PRO A 21 19.85 -5.63 -36.87
C PRO A 21 20.16 -5.03 -35.49
N GLY A 22 19.73 -3.79 -35.24
CA GLY A 22 19.88 -3.12 -33.93
C GLY A 22 21.35 -2.91 -33.50
N LYS A 23 21.55 -2.57 -32.22
CA LYS A 23 22.88 -2.45 -31.61
C LYS A 23 23.15 -3.64 -30.70
N ARG A 24 24.42 -4.00 -30.45
CA ARG A 24 24.72 -4.99 -29.41
C ARG A 24 24.17 -4.51 -28.06
N CYS A 25 23.57 -5.44 -27.31
CA CYS A 25 22.92 -5.11 -26.05
C CYS A 25 23.90 -4.62 -24.97
N ASP A 26 25.11 -5.18 -24.91
CA ASP A 26 26.18 -4.73 -24.01
C ASP A 26 26.61 -3.29 -24.31
N ALA A 27 27.00 -3.00 -25.56
CA ALA A 27 27.41 -1.67 -26.00
C ALA A 27 26.33 -0.62 -25.76
N ARG A 28 25.07 -0.94 -26.08
CA ARG A 28 23.93 -0.04 -25.87
C ARG A 28 23.70 0.28 -24.40
N ASN A 29 23.83 -0.71 -23.53
CA ASN A 29 23.53 -0.59 -22.10
C ASN A 29 24.77 -0.23 -21.26
N GLY A 30 25.87 0.18 -21.91
CA GLY A 30 27.10 0.63 -21.26
C GLY A 30 27.79 -0.49 -20.47
N LEU A 31 27.63 -1.75 -20.88
CA LEU A 31 28.34 -2.89 -20.31
C LEU A 31 29.62 -3.16 -21.12
N PRO A 32 30.65 -3.76 -20.50
CA PRO A 32 31.81 -4.23 -21.23
C PRO A 32 31.39 -5.15 -22.38
N GLU A 33 31.88 -4.87 -23.59
CA GLU A 33 31.68 -5.78 -24.71
C GLU A 33 32.49 -7.05 -24.48
N VAL A 34 31.85 -8.20 -24.66
CA VAL A 34 32.48 -9.52 -24.58
C VAL A 34 32.57 -10.15 -25.95
N ASP A 35 33.64 -10.90 -26.23
CA ASP A 35 33.86 -11.50 -27.56
C ASP A 35 32.94 -12.68 -27.83
N GLU A 36 32.51 -13.39 -26.78
CA GLU A 36 31.63 -14.54 -26.85
C GLU A 36 30.38 -14.37 -25.97
N THR A 37 29.24 -14.87 -26.47
CA THR A 37 27.99 -14.89 -25.70
C THR A 37 28.12 -15.94 -24.58
N PRO A 38 27.90 -15.58 -23.30
CA PRO A 38 27.97 -16.54 -22.19
C PRO A 38 27.04 -17.74 -22.37
N VAL A 39 27.47 -18.91 -21.90
CA VAL A 39 26.68 -20.15 -22.02
C VAL A 39 25.36 -20.11 -21.24
N ASP A 40 25.30 -19.33 -20.17
CA ASP A 40 24.11 -19.12 -19.34
C ASP A 40 23.37 -17.81 -19.69
N SER A 41 23.61 -17.29 -20.90
CA SER A 41 22.94 -16.11 -21.43
C SER A 41 21.51 -16.42 -21.89
N GLY A 42 20.57 -15.56 -21.50
CA GLY A 42 19.18 -15.62 -21.94
C GLY A 42 18.20 -15.87 -20.81
N PHE A 43 16.92 -15.88 -21.17
CA PHE A 43 15.84 -16.12 -20.24
C PHE A 43 15.67 -17.62 -19.97
N PRO A 44 15.41 -18.03 -18.72
CA PRO A 44 15.14 -19.42 -18.40
C PRO A 44 13.85 -19.89 -19.09
N ASP A 45 13.86 -21.15 -19.48
CA ASP A 45 12.68 -21.87 -19.93
C ASP A 45 12.08 -22.63 -18.75
N ASP A 46 10.75 -22.56 -18.65
CA ASP A 46 9.99 -23.54 -17.88
C ASP A 46 9.63 -24.71 -18.80
N LEU A 47 9.92 -25.93 -18.37
CA LEU A 47 9.60 -27.15 -19.10
C LEU A 47 8.18 -27.66 -18.76
N THR A 48 7.57 -27.14 -17.70
CA THR A 48 6.24 -27.52 -17.20
C THR A 48 5.12 -26.61 -17.70
N GLY A 49 5.45 -25.43 -18.24
CA GLY A 49 4.46 -24.45 -18.67
C GLY A 49 4.98 -23.42 -19.67
N ASN A 50 4.08 -22.55 -20.14
CA ASN A 50 4.40 -21.50 -21.10
C ASN A 50 5.03 -20.23 -20.46
N PHE A 51 5.08 -20.19 -19.13
CA PHE A 51 5.58 -19.07 -18.35
C PHE A 51 6.66 -19.55 -17.40
N HIS A 52 7.82 -18.90 -17.43
CA HIS A 52 8.74 -18.96 -16.30
C HIS A 52 8.35 -17.89 -15.27
N ILE A 53 8.21 -18.28 -14.00
CA ILE A 53 7.95 -17.37 -12.88
C ILE A 53 9.11 -17.47 -11.89
N ALA A 54 9.86 -16.38 -11.75
CA ALA A 54 10.95 -16.29 -10.79
C ALA A 54 10.40 -16.27 -9.35
N ASN A 55 11.03 -17.06 -8.47
CA ASN A 55 10.72 -17.10 -7.04
C ASN A 55 11.58 -16.13 -6.21
N ASP A 56 12.48 -15.40 -6.86
CA ASP A 56 13.33 -14.40 -6.23
C ASP A 56 12.53 -13.27 -5.59
N LEU A 57 13.11 -12.65 -4.56
CA LEU A 57 12.56 -11.44 -3.96
C LEU A 57 12.53 -10.30 -4.99
N PRO A 58 11.53 -9.40 -4.95
CA PRO A 58 11.47 -8.25 -5.82
C PRO A 58 12.73 -7.41 -5.74
N ALA A 59 13.27 -7.01 -6.90
CA ALA A 59 14.49 -6.21 -6.96
C ALA A 59 14.24 -4.81 -7.53
N ASN A 60 14.94 -3.79 -7.04
CA ASN A 60 14.78 -2.43 -7.54
C ASN A 60 15.67 -2.17 -8.75
N TYR A 61 15.17 -1.42 -9.74
CA TYR A 61 16.01 -0.80 -10.76
C TYR A 61 15.82 0.71 -10.71
N GLU A 62 16.93 1.43 -10.80
CA GLU A 62 16.93 2.87 -10.62
C GLU A 62 16.96 3.59 -11.97
N PHE A 63 16.31 4.74 -12.05
CA PHE A 63 16.30 5.58 -13.26
C PHE A 63 16.30 7.05 -12.89
N ASP A 64 17.03 7.89 -13.64
CA ASP A 64 17.09 9.32 -13.36
C ASP A 64 15.76 10.01 -13.70
N LEU A 65 15.27 10.85 -12.80
CA LEU A 65 14.05 11.63 -12.99
C LEU A 65 14.26 13.10 -12.54
N PRO A 66 15.13 13.85 -13.24
CA PRO A 66 15.55 15.20 -12.81
C PRO A 66 14.40 16.21 -12.79
N GLY A 67 13.38 16.06 -13.65
CA GLY A 67 12.21 16.93 -13.64
C GLY A 67 11.44 16.87 -12.31
N GLN A 68 11.49 15.73 -11.61
CA GLN A 68 10.82 15.57 -10.31
C GLN A 68 11.46 16.43 -9.21
N ALA A 69 12.70 16.89 -9.38
CA ALA A 69 13.33 17.82 -8.45
C ALA A 69 12.67 19.22 -8.46
N TYR A 70 11.83 19.50 -9.46
CA TYR A 70 11.18 20.79 -9.69
C TYR A 70 9.65 20.73 -9.59
N ASP A 71 9.09 19.65 -9.03
CA ASP A 71 7.63 19.43 -8.94
C ASP A 71 6.87 20.40 -8.01
N GLY A 72 7.59 21.27 -7.31
CA GLY A 72 7.04 22.40 -6.57
C GLY A 72 6.95 23.71 -7.38
N LEU A 73 7.49 23.75 -8.60
CA LEU A 73 7.35 24.92 -9.47
C LEU A 73 5.87 25.27 -9.70
N GLN A 74 5.57 26.56 -9.61
CA GLN A 74 4.27 27.12 -9.92
C GLN A 74 4.27 27.71 -11.33
N ALA A 75 3.11 28.15 -11.82
CA ALA A 75 3.06 28.90 -13.06
C ALA A 75 3.96 30.14 -12.97
N PRO A 76 4.72 30.48 -14.03
CA PRO A 76 5.66 31.60 -13.98
C PRO A 76 4.93 32.93 -13.79
N THR A 77 5.54 33.84 -13.03
CA THR A 77 5.14 35.26 -13.00
C THR A 77 5.37 35.91 -14.37
N GLU A 78 4.83 37.11 -14.59
CA GLU A 78 5.07 37.81 -15.87
C GLU A 78 6.56 38.13 -16.08
N GLU A 79 7.29 38.50 -15.02
CA GLU A 79 8.73 38.73 -15.08
C GLU A 79 9.50 37.44 -15.44
N GLU A 80 9.11 36.30 -14.86
CA GLU A 80 9.69 35.00 -15.20
C GLU A 80 9.33 34.59 -16.64
N ARG A 81 8.14 34.95 -17.14
CA ARG A 81 7.74 34.72 -18.53
C ARG A 81 8.60 35.51 -19.51
N GLU A 82 8.82 36.80 -19.23
CA GLU A 82 9.70 37.65 -20.03
C GLU A 82 11.12 37.09 -20.07
N THR A 83 11.65 36.73 -18.90
CA THR A 83 12.97 36.09 -18.77
C THR A 83 13.03 34.78 -19.54
N ALA A 84 12.03 33.92 -19.40
CA ALA A 84 11.98 32.64 -20.10
C ALA A 84 11.97 32.79 -21.63
N ARG A 85 11.58 33.95 -22.19
CA ARG A 85 11.58 34.24 -23.64
C ARG A 85 12.84 34.98 -24.14
N SER A 86 13.81 35.26 -23.26
CA SER A 86 14.88 36.21 -23.57
C SER A 86 16.03 35.69 -24.44
N GLN A 87 16.12 34.38 -24.73
CA GLN A 87 17.32 33.79 -25.33
C GLN A 87 17.26 33.71 -26.86
N ASP A 88 16.06 33.62 -27.43
CA ASP A 88 15.81 33.61 -28.88
C ASP A 88 14.35 34.00 -29.20
N PRO A 89 14.07 34.76 -30.27
CA PRO A 89 12.71 35.00 -30.71
C PRO A 89 11.99 33.73 -31.21
N ASP A 90 12.71 32.71 -31.68
CA ASP A 90 12.13 31.41 -32.04
C ASP A 90 11.93 30.55 -30.77
N PRO A 91 10.69 30.15 -30.41
CA PRO A 91 10.42 29.45 -29.16
C PRO A 91 11.19 28.12 -28.99
N GLU A 92 11.45 27.41 -30.08
CA GLU A 92 12.16 26.13 -30.04
C GLU A 92 13.66 26.33 -29.82
N LYS A 93 14.29 27.28 -30.53
CA LYS A 93 15.68 27.67 -30.29
C LYS A 93 15.84 28.25 -28.89
N ASN A 94 14.86 29.01 -28.40
CA ASN A 94 14.86 29.65 -27.10
C ASN A 94 14.97 28.63 -25.96
N TYR A 95 14.07 27.65 -25.86
CA TYR A 95 14.17 26.66 -24.77
C TYR A 95 15.42 25.76 -24.93
N LYS A 96 15.90 25.51 -26.16
CA LYS A 96 17.16 24.77 -26.38
C LYS A 96 18.38 25.54 -25.91
N LYS A 97 18.41 26.88 -26.03
CA LYS A 97 19.46 27.74 -25.47
C LYS A 97 19.38 27.75 -23.94
N TRP A 98 18.20 27.94 -23.38
CA TRP A 98 18.00 27.83 -21.92
C TRP A 98 18.47 26.47 -21.37
N ARG A 99 18.20 25.37 -22.08
CA ARG A 99 18.73 24.05 -21.72
C ARG A 99 20.25 24.02 -21.64
N LYS A 100 20.95 24.57 -22.65
CA LYS A 100 22.42 24.66 -22.64
C LYS A 100 22.93 25.50 -21.46
N ILE A 101 22.24 26.60 -21.13
CA ILE A 101 22.58 27.46 -19.98
C ILE A 101 22.38 26.67 -18.68
N ALA A 102 21.21 26.07 -18.48
CA ALA A 102 20.91 25.29 -17.29
C ALA A 102 21.86 24.09 -17.11
N ASP A 103 22.25 23.43 -18.20
CA ASP A 103 23.22 22.34 -18.20
C ASP A 103 24.63 22.83 -17.84
N SER A 104 25.03 24.03 -18.28
CA SER A 104 26.38 24.57 -18.04
C SER A 104 26.54 25.21 -16.66
N THR A 105 25.53 25.93 -16.18
CA THR A 105 25.58 26.62 -14.88
C THR A 105 25.26 25.69 -13.72
N GLY A 106 24.44 24.65 -13.96
CA GLY A 106 23.89 23.78 -12.91
C GLY A 106 22.96 24.51 -11.92
N LYS A 107 22.61 25.78 -12.17
CA LYS A 107 21.80 26.59 -11.24
C LYS A 107 20.33 26.21 -11.35
N PRO A 108 19.62 26.01 -10.22
CA PRO A 108 18.21 25.68 -10.26
C PRO A 108 17.32 26.73 -10.93
N ALA A 109 17.62 28.02 -10.77
CA ALA A 109 16.87 29.10 -11.40
C ALA A 109 16.94 29.05 -12.94
N ASP A 110 18.11 28.77 -13.51
CA ASP A 110 18.28 28.66 -14.96
C ASP A 110 17.52 27.45 -15.52
N ARG A 111 17.48 26.34 -14.76
CA ARG A 111 16.64 25.18 -15.11
C ARG A 111 15.16 25.51 -15.03
N ALA A 112 14.72 26.30 -14.05
CA ALA A 112 13.33 26.74 -13.98
C ALA A 112 12.95 27.57 -15.22
N MET A 113 13.83 28.48 -15.66
CA MET A 113 13.63 29.24 -16.91
C MET A 113 13.58 28.32 -18.14
N GLU A 114 14.39 27.26 -18.21
CA GLU A 114 14.28 26.25 -19.28
C GLU A 114 12.93 25.55 -19.28
N ILE A 115 12.44 25.15 -18.10
CA ILE A 115 11.15 24.49 -17.94
C ILE A 115 10.02 25.42 -18.39
N TYR A 116 10.03 26.68 -17.95
CA TYR A 116 9.05 27.69 -18.39
C TYR A 116 9.15 27.96 -19.90
N ALA A 117 10.35 28.16 -20.45
CA ALA A 117 10.55 28.37 -21.88
C ALA A 117 10.00 27.21 -22.72
N ARG A 118 10.16 25.96 -22.23
CA ARG A 118 9.63 24.78 -22.88
C ARG A 118 8.10 24.71 -22.80
N TRP A 119 7.51 25.08 -21.68
CA TRP A 119 6.05 25.17 -21.55
C TRP A 119 5.47 26.21 -22.51
N LEU A 120 6.05 27.42 -22.54
CA LEU A 120 5.66 28.51 -23.44
C LEU A 120 5.74 28.07 -24.91
N ASN A 121 6.78 27.30 -25.28
CA ASN A 121 6.91 26.72 -26.62
C ASN A 121 5.76 25.75 -27.00
N THR A 122 5.01 25.21 -26.03
CA THR A 122 3.82 24.39 -26.36
C THR A 122 2.63 25.20 -26.83
N GLY A 123 2.70 26.54 -26.74
CA GLY A 123 1.57 27.44 -26.95
C GLY A 123 0.57 27.41 -25.80
N GLU A 124 1.03 27.02 -24.60
CA GLU A 124 0.24 27.07 -23.35
C GLU A 124 -1.09 26.31 -23.45
N LYS A 125 -1.12 25.24 -24.25
CA LYS A 125 -2.34 24.42 -24.49
C LYS A 125 -2.91 23.77 -23.23
N LYS A 126 -2.14 23.74 -22.15
CA LYS A 126 -2.48 23.23 -20.83
C LYS A 126 -1.93 24.18 -19.77
N ASP A 127 -2.62 24.22 -18.64
CA ASP A 127 -2.10 24.84 -17.42
C ASP A 127 -0.69 24.32 -17.12
N PHE A 128 0.16 25.18 -16.55
CA PHE A 128 1.56 24.87 -16.29
C PHE A 128 1.72 23.61 -15.46
N LYS A 129 0.96 23.47 -14.35
CA LYS A 129 1.14 22.33 -13.44
C LYS A 129 0.65 21.03 -14.06
N ASP A 130 -0.47 21.10 -14.77
CA ASP A 130 -0.99 19.98 -15.55
C ASP A 130 -0.01 19.51 -16.63
N TRP A 131 0.60 20.45 -17.36
CA TRP A 131 1.64 20.12 -18.34
C TRP A 131 2.89 19.57 -17.65
N PHE A 132 3.36 20.20 -16.58
CA PHE A 132 4.63 19.86 -15.95
C PHE A 132 4.59 18.46 -15.33
N ASP A 133 3.58 18.17 -14.52
CA ASP A 133 3.46 16.90 -13.81
C ASP A 133 3.08 15.76 -14.77
N LYS A 134 2.08 16.00 -15.64
CA LYS A 134 1.44 14.93 -16.42
C LYS A 134 2.09 14.71 -17.78
N ILE A 135 2.84 15.68 -18.30
CA ILE A 135 3.50 15.60 -19.62
C ILE A 135 5.03 15.67 -19.48
N TYR A 136 5.58 16.71 -18.86
CA TYR A 136 7.03 16.92 -18.83
C TYR A 136 7.75 15.83 -18.01
N ILE A 137 7.42 15.68 -16.72
CA ILE A 137 8.00 14.63 -15.85
C ILE A 137 7.65 13.23 -16.39
N ARG A 138 6.43 13.08 -16.89
CA ARG A 138 5.96 11.81 -17.47
C ARG A 138 6.79 11.36 -18.67
N ASN A 139 7.08 12.26 -19.60
CA ASN A 139 7.90 11.93 -20.77
C ASN A 139 9.33 11.51 -20.36
N GLN A 140 9.91 12.16 -19.35
CA GLN A 140 11.18 11.71 -18.78
C GLN A 140 11.07 10.30 -18.19
N THR A 141 10.00 10.04 -17.42
CA THR A 141 9.72 8.71 -16.86
C THR A 141 9.62 7.64 -17.95
N ASN A 142 8.82 7.89 -19.00
CA ASN A 142 8.63 6.95 -20.11
C ASN A 142 9.97 6.56 -20.77
N VAL A 143 10.88 7.52 -20.93
CA VAL A 143 12.16 7.29 -21.57
C VAL A 143 13.14 6.57 -20.64
N ASN A 144 13.34 7.12 -19.44
CA ASN A 144 14.40 6.71 -18.53
C ASN A 144 14.06 5.40 -17.82
N LYS A 145 12.80 5.21 -17.38
CA LYS A 145 12.35 3.96 -16.74
C LYS A 145 12.44 2.77 -17.69
N GLY A 146 12.00 2.94 -18.95
CA GLY A 146 12.07 1.88 -19.96
C GLY A 146 13.51 1.47 -20.28
N ALA A 147 14.40 2.44 -20.48
CA ALA A 147 15.83 2.17 -20.72
C ALA A 147 16.51 1.51 -19.51
N ALA A 148 16.21 1.97 -18.29
CA ALA A 148 16.74 1.36 -17.08
C ALA A 148 16.23 -0.07 -16.85
N PHE A 149 14.97 -0.36 -17.21
CA PHE A 149 14.41 -1.70 -17.15
C PHE A 149 15.08 -2.63 -18.18
N GLU A 150 15.28 -2.18 -19.41
CA GLU A 150 16.06 -2.91 -20.43
C GLU A 150 17.47 -3.23 -19.89
N ALA A 151 18.19 -2.21 -19.40
CA ALA A 151 19.53 -2.38 -18.83
C ALA A 151 19.54 -3.36 -17.64
N ARG A 152 18.48 -3.36 -16.83
CA ARG A 152 18.34 -4.31 -15.72
C ARG A 152 18.21 -5.74 -16.22
N LEU A 153 17.35 -6.00 -17.20
CA LEU A 153 17.16 -7.33 -17.77
C LEU A 153 18.42 -7.81 -18.51
N VAL A 154 19.11 -6.92 -19.22
CA VAL A 154 20.37 -7.26 -19.91
C VAL A 154 21.42 -7.75 -18.91
N ARG A 155 21.54 -7.13 -17.74
CA ARG A 155 22.45 -7.58 -16.68
C ARG A 155 21.99 -8.89 -16.05
N ASP A 156 20.75 -8.96 -15.61
CA ASP A 156 20.22 -10.07 -14.84
C ASP A 156 20.15 -11.38 -15.63
N TYR A 157 19.91 -11.31 -16.94
CA TYR A 157 19.87 -12.46 -17.86
C TYR A 157 21.10 -12.55 -18.78
N LYS A 158 22.14 -11.75 -18.50
CA LYS A 158 23.41 -11.76 -19.25
C LYS A 158 23.22 -11.67 -20.76
N LEU A 159 22.35 -10.78 -21.23
CA LEU A 159 22.05 -10.57 -22.65
C LEU A 159 23.19 -9.80 -23.35
N ILE A 160 24.41 -10.32 -23.27
CA ILE A 160 25.67 -9.71 -23.72
C ILE A 160 26.35 -10.59 -24.76
N GLY A 161 27.31 -10.02 -25.50
CA GLY A 161 28.04 -10.74 -26.54
C GLY A 161 27.44 -10.61 -27.95
N PRO A 162 28.09 -11.23 -28.95
CA PRO A 162 27.78 -11.04 -30.36
C PRO A 162 26.42 -11.61 -30.79
N ASP A 163 25.74 -12.43 -29.99
CA ASP A 163 24.42 -12.97 -30.36
C ASP A 163 23.25 -12.05 -29.97
N TRP A 164 23.45 -11.08 -29.07
CA TRP A 164 22.35 -10.25 -28.56
C TRP A 164 22.31 -8.87 -29.23
N ARG A 165 21.13 -8.49 -29.71
CA ARG A 165 20.83 -7.19 -30.32
C ARG A 165 19.67 -6.53 -29.60
N CYS A 166 19.81 -5.27 -29.22
CA CYS A 166 18.79 -4.50 -28.52
C CYS A 166 18.20 -3.40 -29.44
N GLU A 167 16.95 -3.03 -29.18
CA GLU A 167 16.11 -2.16 -30.03
C GLU A 167 16.11 -2.61 -31.50
N VAL A 168 15.73 -3.86 -31.74
CA VAL A 168 15.62 -4.42 -33.09
C VAL A 168 14.29 -4.03 -33.71
N TYR A 169 14.31 -3.61 -34.97
CA TYR A 169 13.10 -3.24 -35.70
C TYR A 169 12.82 -4.22 -36.84
N VAL A 170 11.55 -4.55 -37.01
CA VAL A 170 11.01 -5.35 -38.11
C VAL A 170 10.04 -4.47 -38.90
N GLU A 171 10.32 -4.25 -40.17
CA GLU A 171 9.49 -3.46 -41.08
C GLU A 171 8.40 -4.32 -41.69
N LEU A 172 7.20 -3.76 -41.82
CA LEU A 172 6.01 -4.41 -42.34
C LEU A 172 5.65 -3.81 -43.70
N PHE A 173 5.42 -4.65 -44.70
CA PHE A 173 5.14 -4.26 -46.09
C PHE A 173 3.83 -4.85 -46.58
N ASP A 174 3.02 -4.08 -47.29
CA ASP A 174 1.85 -4.60 -48.00
C ASP A 174 2.25 -5.48 -49.20
N ALA A 175 1.25 -5.98 -49.93
CA ALA A 175 1.46 -6.87 -51.08
C ALA A 175 2.20 -6.16 -52.23
N GLU A 176 2.09 -4.83 -52.31
CA GLU A 176 2.76 -3.97 -53.29
C GLU A 176 4.19 -3.59 -52.88
N GLY A 177 4.64 -4.05 -51.70
CA GLY A 177 5.99 -3.78 -51.19
C GLY A 177 6.17 -2.40 -50.56
N LYS A 178 5.08 -1.67 -50.29
CA LYS A 178 5.13 -0.39 -49.59
C LYS A 178 5.14 -0.61 -48.08
N LYS A 179 6.00 0.14 -47.38
CA LYS A 179 6.08 0.09 -45.92
C LYS A 179 4.78 0.59 -45.29
N VAL A 180 4.07 -0.29 -44.60
CA VAL A 180 2.80 0.00 -43.90
C VAL A 180 2.98 0.08 -42.39
N GLY A 181 4.12 -0.36 -41.86
CA GLY A 181 4.39 -0.27 -40.43
C GLY A 181 5.75 -0.77 -40.02
N GLU A 182 5.96 -0.78 -38.71
CA GLU A 182 7.17 -1.27 -38.07
C GLU A 182 6.80 -1.82 -36.69
N ARG A 183 7.56 -2.82 -36.24
CA ARG A 183 7.49 -3.44 -34.92
C ARG A 183 8.88 -3.45 -34.31
N ARG A 184 9.04 -2.83 -33.14
CA ARG A 184 10.30 -2.81 -32.38
C ARG A 184 10.30 -3.91 -31.33
N TYR A 185 11.35 -4.69 -31.18
CA TYR A 185 11.59 -5.60 -30.07
C TYR A 185 12.73 -5.09 -29.21
N ASP A 186 12.63 -5.23 -27.89
CA ASP A 186 13.62 -4.67 -26.96
C ASP A 186 14.93 -5.46 -26.99
N ALA A 187 14.86 -6.78 -27.18
CA ALA A 187 16.02 -7.62 -27.47
C ALA A 187 15.73 -8.73 -28.50
N TYR A 188 16.77 -9.16 -29.21
CA TYR A 188 16.75 -10.21 -30.21
C TYR A 188 18.03 -11.03 -30.10
N ASN A 189 17.90 -12.35 -30.02
CA ASN A 189 19.04 -13.26 -30.10
C ASN A 189 19.18 -13.76 -31.54
N THR A 190 20.29 -13.43 -32.20
CA THR A 190 20.54 -13.76 -33.61
C THR A 190 20.79 -15.25 -33.84
N LYS A 191 21.28 -15.96 -32.82
CA LYS A 191 21.60 -17.40 -32.89
C LYS A 191 20.34 -18.26 -32.71
N THR A 192 19.52 -17.94 -31.71
CA THR A 192 18.28 -18.68 -31.41
C THR A 192 17.05 -18.12 -32.13
N LYS A 193 17.18 -16.97 -32.80
CA LYS A 193 16.12 -16.26 -33.52
C LYS A 193 14.92 -15.92 -32.63
N GLN A 194 15.18 -15.57 -31.38
CA GLN A 194 14.14 -15.21 -30.41
C GLN A 194 14.01 -13.70 -30.27
N PHE A 195 12.83 -13.17 -30.58
CA PHE A 195 12.43 -11.81 -30.25
C PHE A 195 11.94 -11.71 -28.81
N ASN A 196 12.33 -10.65 -28.12
CA ASN A 196 11.98 -10.40 -26.73
C ASN A 196 11.37 -9.00 -26.57
N GLU A 197 10.20 -8.95 -25.96
CA GLU A 197 9.51 -7.72 -25.59
C GLU A 197 9.52 -7.57 -24.07
N PHE A 198 9.93 -6.40 -23.58
CA PHE A 198 10.07 -6.10 -22.16
C PHE A 198 8.96 -5.15 -21.70
N LYS A 199 8.19 -5.57 -20.69
CA LYS A 199 7.07 -4.81 -20.12
C LYS A 199 7.29 -4.52 -18.65
N SER A 200 7.66 -3.28 -18.33
CA SER A 200 7.89 -2.83 -16.94
C SER A 200 6.63 -2.87 -16.05
N ASN A 201 5.44 -3.02 -16.65
CA ASN A 201 4.16 -3.13 -15.97
C ASN A 201 3.38 -4.41 -16.36
N SER A 202 3.99 -5.30 -17.13
CA SER A 202 3.38 -6.54 -17.63
C SER A 202 2.08 -6.36 -18.44
N ARG A 203 1.87 -5.18 -19.03
CA ARG A 203 0.75 -4.91 -19.95
C ARG A 203 1.18 -5.10 -21.40
N LEU A 204 0.43 -5.93 -22.12
CA LEU A 204 0.57 -6.11 -23.57
C LEU A 204 -0.49 -5.28 -24.29
N GLU A 205 -0.05 -4.58 -25.33
CA GLU A 205 -0.92 -3.79 -26.19
C GLU A 205 -1.42 -4.65 -27.34
N LYS A 206 -2.75 -4.72 -27.53
CA LYS A 206 -3.35 -5.56 -28.58
C LYS A 206 -2.79 -5.24 -29.96
N ALA A 207 -2.59 -3.97 -30.29
CA ALA A 207 -2.02 -3.54 -31.57
C ALA A 207 -0.57 -4.02 -31.78
N GLN A 208 0.21 -4.23 -30.71
CA GLN A 208 1.55 -4.82 -30.81
C GLN A 208 1.46 -6.33 -31.06
N LEU A 209 0.55 -7.02 -30.37
CA LEU A 209 0.32 -8.46 -30.56
C LEU A 209 -0.16 -8.78 -31.99
N GLU A 210 -1.04 -7.96 -32.58
CA GLU A 210 -1.45 -8.14 -33.99
C GLU A 210 -0.25 -8.02 -34.95
N LYS A 211 0.65 -7.07 -34.70
CA LYS A 211 1.90 -6.98 -35.47
C LYS A 211 2.80 -8.18 -35.24
N ASP A 212 2.90 -8.68 -34.00
CA ASP A 212 3.69 -9.87 -33.66
C ASP A 212 3.19 -11.11 -34.42
N ARG A 213 1.87 -11.25 -34.63
CA ARG A 213 1.30 -12.31 -35.48
C ARG A 213 1.72 -12.20 -36.93
N VAL A 214 1.74 -10.99 -37.50
CA VAL A 214 2.25 -10.75 -38.87
C VAL A 214 3.72 -11.13 -38.99
N VAL A 215 4.54 -10.71 -38.00
CA VAL A 215 5.97 -11.07 -37.95
C VAL A 215 6.13 -12.59 -37.85
N ALA A 216 5.37 -13.26 -36.99
CA ALA A 216 5.42 -14.71 -36.84
C ALA A 216 5.08 -15.45 -38.13
N ARG A 217 4.04 -15.03 -38.86
CA ARG A 217 3.64 -15.68 -40.12
C ARG A 217 4.68 -15.48 -41.24
N SER A 218 5.35 -14.33 -41.25
CA SER A 218 6.41 -14.01 -42.23
C SER A 218 7.75 -14.68 -41.89
N MET A 219 8.10 -14.75 -40.61
CA MET A 219 9.40 -15.21 -40.11
C MET A 219 9.23 -16.54 -39.33
N LYS A 220 8.99 -17.63 -40.07
CA LYS A 220 8.50 -18.93 -39.54
C LYS A 220 9.45 -19.67 -38.59
N ASP A 221 10.73 -19.30 -38.58
CA ASP A 221 11.77 -19.86 -37.73
C ASP A 221 12.07 -19.02 -36.48
N HIS A 222 11.39 -17.88 -36.31
CA HIS A 222 11.57 -16.99 -35.16
C HIS A 222 10.58 -17.32 -34.03
N THR A 223 11.02 -17.15 -32.79
CA THR A 223 10.20 -17.33 -31.57
C THR A 223 10.05 -16.02 -30.82
N PHE A 224 9.09 -15.94 -29.90
CA PHE A 224 8.75 -14.73 -29.17
C PHE A 224 8.77 -14.97 -27.67
N ARG A 225 9.21 -13.95 -26.91
CA ARG A 225 9.12 -13.94 -25.46
C ARG A 225 8.63 -12.58 -24.96
N TYR A 226 7.69 -12.62 -24.02
CA TYR A 226 7.24 -11.45 -23.29
C TYR A 226 7.73 -11.50 -21.84
N THR A 227 8.57 -10.54 -21.47
CA THR A 227 9.13 -10.44 -20.11
C THR A 227 8.45 -9.33 -19.33
N GLY A 228 7.82 -9.69 -18.21
CA GLY A 228 7.08 -8.77 -17.34
C GLY A 228 7.81 -8.51 -16.02
N ALA A 229 7.86 -7.25 -15.59
CA ALA A 229 8.38 -6.86 -14.27
C ALA A 229 7.38 -7.05 -13.12
N LYS A 230 6.12 -7.35 -13.47
CA LYS A 230 4.98 -7.51 -12.55
C LYS A 230 4.21 -8.78 -12.88
N LYS A 231 3.24 -9.13 -12.04
CA LYS A 231 2.30 -10.21 -12.34
C LYS A 231 1.57 -9.95 -13.65
N PHE A 232 1.66 -10.86 -14.61
CA PHE A 232 0.73 -10.86 -15.74
C PHE A 232 -0.66 -11.22 -15.22
N THR A 233 -1.67 -10.39 -15.51
CA THR A 233 -3.06 -10.72 -15.18
C THR A 233 -3.50 -11.96 -15.95
N ALA A 234 -4.55 -12.64 -15.50
CA ALA A 234 -5.09 -13.82 -16.21
C ALA A 234 -5.40 -13.52 -17.68
N GLY A 235 -5.95 -12.33 -17.98
CA GLY A 235 -6.17 -11.87 -19.35
C GLY A 235 -4.89 -11.69 -20.17
N GLN A 236 -3.83 -11.12 -19.57
CA GLN A 236 -2.53 -10.97 -20.23
C GLN A 236 -1.85 -12.32 -20.49
N GLN A 237 -1.95 -13.26 -19.55
CA GLN A 237 -1.45 -14.62 -19.74
C GLN A 237 -2.21 -15.34 -20.86
N LYS A 238 -3.54 -15.15 -20.92
CA LYS A 238 -4.38 -15.70 -21.99
C LYS A 238 -3.95 -15.19 -23.36
N LEU A 239 -3.65 -13.90 -23.51
CA LEU A 239 -3.16 -13.34 -24.77
C LEU A 239 -1.87 -14.03 -25.26
N ILE A 240 -0.91 -14.27 -24.37
CA ILE A 240 0.34 -14.98 -24.69
C ILE A 240 0.06 -16.44 -25.05
N ASN A 241 -0.80 -17.12 -24.29
CA ASN A 241 -1.15 -18.51 -24.53
C ASN A 241 -1.91 -18.71 -25.84
N ASP A 242 -2.87 -17.84 -26.14
CA ASP A 242 -3.62 -17.85 -27.40
C ASP A 242 -2.66 -17.64 -28.60
N PHE A 243 -1.72 -16.69 -28.48
CA PHE A 243 -0.72 -16.47 -29.52
C PHE A 243 0.21 -17.67 -29.70
N ASN A 244 0.67 -18.28 -28.60
CA ASN A 244 1.47 -19.50 -28.65
C ASN A 244 0.71 -20.65 -29.33
N LYS A 245 -0.56 -20.84 -28.97
CA LYS A 245 -1.41 -21.90 -29.53
C LYS A 245 -1.58 -21.71 -31.04
N GLU A 246 -1.95 -20.52 -31.48
CA GLU A 246 -2.14 -20.22 -32.91
C GLU A 246 -0.90 -20.53 -33.73
N ILE A 247 0.25 -20.02 -33.32
CA ILE A 247 1.51 -20.22 -34.06
C ILE A 247 1.99 -21.67 -33.96
N SER A 248 1.72 -22.35 -32.85
CA SER A 248 2.06 -23.77 -32.71
C SER A 248 1.22 -24.65 -33.63
N ASP A 249 -0.08 -24.36 -33.73
CA ASP A 249 -1.02 -25.06 -34.60
C ASP A 249 -0.67 -24.80 -36.09
N GLU A 250 -0.32 -23.56 -36.46
CA GLU A 250 0.11 -23.21 -37.83
C GLU A 250 1.44 -23.84 -38.23
N ARG A 251 2.42 -23.94 -37.32
CA ARG A 251 3.80 -24.38 -37.63
C ARG A 251 4.08 -25.84 -37.29
N GLY A 252 3.21 -26.52 -36.56
CA GLY A 252 3.44 -27.86 -36.04
C GLY A 252 4.59 -27.95 -35.02
N LYS A 253 4.94 -26.83 -34.36
CA LYS A 253 6.03 -26.74 -33.37
C LYS A 253 5.50 -26.17 -32.06
N ARG A 254 5.87 -26.76 -30.92
CA ARG A 254 5.48 -26.24 -29.60
C ARG A 254 6.34 -25.06 -29.17
N ASN A 255 5.90 -24.34 -28.14
CA ASN A 255 6.67 -23.32 -27.40
C ASN A 255 7.23 -22.19 -28.28
N GLN A 256 6.41 -21.71 -29.22
CA GLN A 256 6.80 -20.65 -30.17
C GLN A 256 6.71 -19.25 -29.55
N VAL A 257 5.88 -19.09 -28.52
CA VAL A 257 5.66 -17.83 -27.79
C VAL A 257 5.61 -18.12 -26.29
N ARG A 258 6.50 -17.52 -25.52
CA ARG A 258 6.63 -17.75 -24.06
C ARG A 258 6.48 -16.47 -23.23
N GLY A 259 6.14 -16.65 -21.96
CA GLY A 259 6.20 -15.60 -20.94
C GLY A 259 7.38 -15.78 -19.98
N ASN A 260 7.91 -14.68 -19.47
CA ASN A 260 8.86 -14.67 -18.36
C ASN A 260 8.44 -13.60 -17.34
N GLN A 261 8.34 -13.96 -16.08
CA GLN A 261 7.90 -13.05 -15.01
C GLN A 261 8.95 -13.01 -13.90
N ARG A 262 9.42 -11.80 -13.59
CA ARG A 262 10.24 -11.53 -12.41
C ARG A 262 9.88 -10.17 -11.84
N PHE A 263 9.73 -10.09 -10.52
CA PHE A 263 9.30 -8.84 -9.89
C PHE A 263 10.43 -7.82 -9.83
N TYR A 264 10.19 -6.65 -10.40
CA TYR A 264 11.07 -5.50 -10.27
C TYR A 264 10.33 -4.24 -9.90
N ASN A 265 10.94 -3.41 -9.05
CA ASN A 265 10.37 -2.13 -8.63
C ASN A 265 11.15 -0.95 -9.25
N PRO A 266 10.50 -0.06 -10.00
CA PRO A 266 11.12 1.16 -10.51
C PRO A 266 11.40 2.15 -9.38
N ALA A 267 12.65 2.55 -9.19
CA ALA A 267 13.05 3.54 -8.19
C ALA A 267 13.56 4.82 -8.87
N PRO A 268 12.76 5.90 -8.96
CA PRO A 268 13.25 7.17 -9.51
C PRO A 268 14.39 7.74 -8.65
N LYS A 269 15.47 8.16 -9.30
CA LYS A 269 16.53 8.97 -8.72
C LYS A 269 16.20 10.44 -8.93
N THR A 270 15.92 11.12 -7.83
CA THR A 270 15.73 12.57 -7.81
C THR A 270 16.37 13.14 -6.56
N THR A 271 17.01 14.30 -6.69
CA THR A 271 17.52 15.06 -5.54
C THR A 271 16.62 16.27 -5.36
N PRO A 272 15.81 16.33 -4.29
CA PRO A 272 14.95 17.48 -4.04
C PRO A 272 15.76 18.78 -3.92
N ILE A 273 15.25 19.86 -4.48
CA ILE A 273 15.89 21.18 -4.48
C ILE A 273 15.04 22.13 -3.65
N LYS A 274 15.68 22.78 -2.67
CA LYS A 274 15.04 23.78 -1.81
C LYS A 274 14.42 24.89 -2.67
N GLY A 275 13.13 25.18 -2.44
CA GLY A 275 12.39 26.21 -3.17
C GLY A 275 11.78 25.77 -4.50
N TYR A 276 12.14 24.58 -5.01
CA TYR A 276 11.67 24.06 -6.30
C TYR A 276 10.94 22.72 -6.18
N SER A 277 11.16 21.96 -5.12
CA SER A 277 10.48 20.69 -4.86
C SER A 277 9.22 20.87 -4.02
N ASP A 278 8.22 20.04 -4.31
CA ASP A 278 7.01 19.94 -3.51
C ASP A 278 7.20 19.01 -2.29
N HIS A 279 6.56 19.39 -1.19
CA HIS A 279 6.66 18.71 0.10
C HIS A 279 5.31 18.74 0.80
N GLN A 280 4.94 17.61 1.40
CA GLN A 280 3.65 17.43 2.03
C GLN A 280 3.75 17.51 3.55
N ARG A 281 2.72 18.06 4.20
CA ARG A 281 2.68 18.12 5.67
C ARG A 281 2.31 16.78 6.31
N TRP A 282 1.87 15.80 5.52
CA TRP A 282 1.48 14.48 6.03
C TRP A 282 2.64 13.84 6.79
N PHE A 283 2.38 13.41 8.02
CA PHE A 283 3.36 12.75 8.88
C PHE A 283 4.62 13.57 9.19
N ALA A 284 4.60 14.89 8.97
CA ALA A 284 5.73 15.78 9.24
C ALA A 284 5.50 16.60 10.53
N PRO A 285 5.96 16.15 11.71
CA PRO A 285 5.69 16.83 12.99
C PRO A 285 6.17 18.28 13.01
N GLY A 286 7.37 18.55 12.48
CA GLY A 286 7.93 19.90 12.38
C GLY A 286 7.18 20.84 11.44
N CYS A 287 6.17 20.36 10.71
CA CYS A 287 5.30 21.18 9.87
C CYS A 287 3.91 21.38 10.44
N GLN A 288 3.59 20.88 11.64
CA GLN A 288 2.22 20.98 12.15
C GLN A 288 1.92 22.34 12.81
N THR A 289 2.95 23.13 13.14
CA THR A 289 2.79 24.45 13.77
C THR A 289 2.26 25.50 12.78
N GLY A 290 1.30 26.33 13.19
CA GLY A 290 0.81 27.48 12.38
C GLY A 290 -0.56 27.30 11.68
N GLY A 291 -1.34 26.27 12.06
CA GLY A 291 -2.69 26.03 11.52
C GLY A 291 -2.70 25.26 10.18
N PRO A 292 -3.87 25.12 9.50
CA PRO A 292 -4.05 24.22 8.36
C PRO A 292 -3.50 24.71 7.01
N LYS A 293 -2.70 25.78 6.97
CA LYS A 293 -2.23 26.41 5.71
C LYS A 293 -1.40 25.45 4.84
N THR A 294 -1.62 25.50 3.52
CA THR A 294 -0.72 24.88 2.53
C THR A 294 0.65 25.54 2.60
N MET A 295 1.72 24.75 2.56
CA MET A 295 3.08 25.31 2.50
C MET A 295 3.33 25.81 1.08
N ALA A 296 3.67 27.08 0.91
CA ALA A 296 4.12 27.57 -0.39
C ALA A 296 5.47 26.92 -0.75
N ALA A 297 5.67 26.54 -2.01
CA ALA A 297 6.89 25.87 -2.48
C ALA A 297 8.18 26.67 -2.15
N SER A 298 8.09 28.00 -2.12
CA SER A 298 9.19 28.92 -1.76
C SER A 298 9.56 28.92 -0.26
N ALA A 299 8.75 28.28 0.61
CA ALA A 299 8.94 28.25 2.06
C ALA A 299 9.41 26.87 2.61
N ASN A 300 9.59 25.86 1.76
CA ASN A 300 9.74 24.48 2.22
C ASN A 300 11.15 24.14 2.76
N THR A 301 11.33 24.20 4.08
CA THR A 301 12.39 23.46 4.81
C THR A 301 11.85 22.28 5.62
N CYS A 302 10.54 22.01 5.57
CA CYS A 302 9.91 20.94 6.32
C CYS A 302 8.88 20.19 5.45
N GLY A 303 8.71 18.88 5.68
CA GLY A 303 7.67 18.07 5.04
C GLY A 303 8.12 16.64 4.76
N THR A 304 7.20 15.83 4.28
CA THR A 304 7.47 14.49 3.74
C THR A 304 7.37 14.48 2.22
N ARG A 305 8.03 13.48 1.64
CA ARG A 305 8.02 13.19 0.21
C ARG A 305 8.16 11.68 0.00
N GLY A 306 7.60 11.19 -1.10
CA GLY A 306 7.84 9.84 -1.59
C GLY A 306 6.71 9.33 -2.48
N PRO A 307 6.74 8.04 -2.85
CA PRO A 307 5.78 7.47 -3.76
C PRO A 307 4.35 7.57 -3.24
N ALA A 308 4.15 7.48 -1.93
CA ALA A 308 2.84 7.66 -1.33
C ALA A 308 2.24 9.03 -1.63
N ASN A 309 3.04 10.09 -1.48
CA ASN A 309 2.59 11.44 -1.77
C ASN A 309 2.26 11.59 -3.25
N GLN A 310 3.14 11.09 -4.13
CA GLN A 310 2.96 11.19 -5.58
C GLN A 310 1.71 10.46 -6.06
N ARG A 311 1.50 9.22 -5.59
CA ARG A 311 0.32 8.43 -5.96
C ARG A 311 -0.97 9.05 -5.42
N ALA A 312 -0.97 9.54 -4.18
CA ALA A 312 -2.13 10.19 -3.58
C ALA A 312 -2.52 11.50 -4.28
N LEU A 313 -1.54 12.35 -4.62
CA LEU A 313 -1.78 13.62 -5.32
C LEU A 313 -2.18 13.42 -6.80
N SER A 314 -1.75 12.32 -7.42
CA SER A 314 -2.05 12.03 -8.83
C SER A 314 -3.39 11.32 -9.04
N SER A 315 -4.10 10.91 -7.98
CA SER A 315 -5.32 10.10 -8.10
C SER A 315 -6.57 10.88 -8.52
N GLY A 316 -6.53 12.21 -8.49
CA GLY A 316 -7.72 13.06 -8.63
C GLY A 316 -8.59 13.08 -7.37
N ARG A 317 -9.39 14.16 -7.21
CA ARG A 317 -10.26 14.37 -6.05
C ARG A 317 -11.65 13.81 -6.24
N THR A 318 -12.06 13.58 -7.49
CA THR A 318 -13.34 12.97 -7.86
C THR A 318 -13.09 11.86 -8.89
N LEU A 319 -14.09 10.98 -9.06
CA LEU A 319 -14.05 9.94 -10.08
C LEU A 319 -13.84 10.51 -11.49
N GLU A 320 -14.47 11.64 -11.81
CA GLU A 320 -14.36 12.26 -13.14
C GLU A 320 -12.97 12.85 -13.39
N GLU A 321 -12.35 13.45 -12.37
CA GLU A 321 -10.94 13.87 -12.47
C GLU A 321 -10.01 12.68 -12.66
N ALA A 322 -10.23 11.59 -11.90
CA ALA A 322 -9.44 10.37 -11.99
C ALA A 322 -9.54 9.73 -13.38
N LYS A 323 -10.74 9.63 -13.96
CA LYS A 323 -10.95 9.17 -15.34
C LYS A 323 -10.19 10.02 -16.36
N ARG A 324 -10.26 11.34 -16.24
CA ARG A 324 -9.54 12.27 -17.12
C ARG A 324 -8.02 12.08 -17.01
N PHE A 325 -7.49 12.03 -15.79
CA PHE A 325 -6.04 11.86 -15.55
C PHE A 325 -5.55 10.51 -16.06
N GLN A 326 -6.33 9.45 -15.82
CA GLN A 326 -6.04 8.10 -16.28
C GLN A 326 -6.00 8.02 -17.82
N ALA A 327 -7.00 8.58 -18.50
CA ALA A 327 -7.05 8.59 -19.96
C ALA A 327 -5.87 9.36 -20.58
N GLU A 328 -5.53 10.52 -20.02
CA GLU A 328 -4.38 11.31 -20.48
C GLU A 328 -3.06 10.57 -20.25
N ALA A 329 -2.85 10.01 -19.06
CA ALA A 329 -1.64 9.27 -18.72
C ALA A 329 -1.41 8.10 -19.69
N ARG A 330 -2.47 7.38 -20.06
CA ARG A 330 -2.41 6.27 -21.02
C ARG A 330 -2.09 6.73 -22.44
N ARG A 331 -2.71 7.82 -22.90
CA ARG A 331 -2.41 8.40 -24.21
C ARG A 331 -0.92 8.73 -24.36
N LEU A 332 -0.27 9.12 -23.26
CA LEU A 332 1.15 9.43 -23.21
C LEU A 332 2.05 8.22 -22.94
N ASP A 333 1.51 7.08 -22.48
CA ASP A 333 2.28 5.90 -22.10
C ASP A 333 2.58 4.94 -23.26
N THR A 334 3.22 5.46 -24.30
CA THR A 334 3.58 4.68 -25.51
C THR A 334 4.59 3.57 -25.24
N ARG A 335 5.22 3.54 -24.06
CA ARG A 335 6.28 2.59 -23.66
C ARG A 335 5.87 1.65 -22.53
N GLY A 336 4.61 1.67 -22.06
CA GLY A 336 4.15 0.77 -21.00
C GLY A 336 4.91 0.94 -19.67
N THR A 337 5.11 2.19 -19.28
CA THR A 337 5.87 2.60 -18.10
C THR A 337 4.99 3.12 -16.97
N LEU A 338 3.68 3.25 -17.19
CA LEU A 338 2.74 3.48 -16.08
C LEU A 338 2.89 2.33 -15.07
N PRO A 339 2.86 2.61 -13.76
CA PRO A 339 2.69 1.56 -12.78
C PRO A 339 1.41 0.76 -13.08
N ARG A 340 1.27 -0.44 -12.51
CA ARG A 340 0.07 -1.27 -12.75
C ARG A 340 -1.19 -0.45 -12.41
N GLY A 341 -2.12 -0.38 -13.37
CA GLY A 341 -3.34 0.42 -13.27
C GLY A 341 -3.18 1.94 -13.42
N GLY A 342 -1.98 2.47 -13.65
CA GLY A 342 -1.75 3.92 -13.86
C GLY A 342 -2.08 4.77 -12.63
N PHE A 343 -2.47 6.03 -12.84
CA PHE A 343 -2.82 6.95 -11.75
C PHE A 343 -4.07 6.48 -10.98
N GLY A 344 -5.02 5.84 -11.65
CA GLY A 344 -6.20 5.23 -11.03
C GLY A 344 -6.00 3.82 -10.50
N GLY A 345 -4.77 3.31 -10.43
CA GLY A 345 -4.48 1.91 -10.14
C GLY A 345 -4.61 1.47 -8.68
N ILE A 346 -4.89 2.38 -7.74
CA ILE A 346 -4.93 2.11 -6.30
C ILE A 346 -6.33 2.37 -5.77
N ASP A 347 -6.87 1.41 -5.02
CA ASP A 347 -8.10 1.61 -4.25
C ASP A 347 -7.79 2.35 -2.95
N PHE A 348 -7.84 3.69 -2.99
CA PHE A 348 -7.58 4.49 -1.80
C PHE A 348 -8.62 4.31 -0.69
N SER A 349 -9.78 3.69 -0.97
CA SER A 349 -10.74 3.34 0.10
C SER A 349 -10.15 2.31 1.07
N THR A 350 -9.20 1.48 0.61
CA THR A 350 -8.49 0.45 1.40
C THR A 350 -7.19 0.95 2.05
N LEU A 351 -6.84 2.23 1.85
CA LEU A 351 -5.58 2.81 2.30
C LEU A 351 -5.43 2.76 3.83
N GLU A 352 -4.35 2.15 4.32
CA GLU A 352 -4.02 2.06 5.74
C GLU A 352 -2.53 2.28 6.00
N LEU A 353 -2.20 2.91 7.14
CA LEU A 353 -0.83 3.06 7.61
C LEU A 353 -0.33 1.73 8.17
N ARG A 354 0.73 1.17 7.59
CA ARG A 354 1.24 -0.17 7.92
C ARG A 354 2.66 -0.21 8.45
N TYR A 355 3.40 0.89 8.33
CA TYR A 355 4.72 1.01 8.94
C TYR A 355 5.00 2.44 9.38
N VAL A 356 5.64 2.60 10.54
CA VAL A 356 6.21 3.86 11.03
C VAL A 356 7.61 3.62 11.58
N GLY A 357 8.56 4.48 11.25
CA GLY A 357 9.93 4.45 11.77
C GLY A 357 10.64 5.78 11.63
N GLY A 358 11.94 5.80 11.88
CA GLY A 358 12.78 7.01 11.69
C GLY A 358 12.56 8.10 12.74
N LEU A 359 11.99 7.79 13.90
CA LEU A 359 11.46 8.77 14.87
C LEU A 359 12.48 9.62 15.63
N GLY A 360 13.76 9.63 15.27
CA GLY A 360 14.76 10.44 15.98
C GLY A 360 14.60 11.95 15.73
N LYS A 361 15.06 12.78 16.68
CA LYS A 361 15.08 14.24 16.53
C LYS A 361 15.79 14.66 15.23
N GLY A 362 15.12 15.48 14.43
CA GLY A 362 15.58 15.96 13.13
C GLY A 362 15.64 14.88 12.04
N LYS A 363 15.27 13.62 12.29
CA LYS A 363 15.28 12.55 11.27
C LYS A 363 14.00 12.52 10.45
N GLY A 364 12.89 12.97 11.04
CA GLY A 364 11.56 12.91 10.41
C GLY A 364 11.01 11.48 10.27
N MET A 365 9.70 11.36 10.17
CA MET A 365 9.04 10.07 10.16
C MET A 365 9.13 9.39 8.79
N GLN A 366 9.53 8.12 8.79
CA GLN A 366 9.40 7.22 7.64
C GLN A 366 8.11 6.42 7.79
N TYR A 367 7.38 6.25 6.69
CA TYR A 367 6.14 5.50 6.71
C TYR A 367 5.96 4.66 5.45
N SER A 368 5.14 3.60 5.58
CA SER A 368 4.59 2.87 4.43
C SER A 368 3.10 2.70 4.60
N MET A 369 2.38 3.00 3.53
CA MET A 369 0.97 2.70 3.37
C MET A 369 0.80 1.36 2.68
N ARG A 370 -0.34 0.71 2.95
CA ARG A 370 -0.87 -0.42 2.19
C ARG A 370 -2.20 -0.01 1.59
N ALA A 371 -2.42 -0.36 0.34
CA ALA A 371 -3.74 -0.32 -0.30
C ALA A 371 -3.84 -1.42 -1.35
N ASP A 372 -5.04 -1.86 -1.64
CA ASP A 372 -5.31 -2.80 -2.72
C ASP A 372 -5.22 -2.10 -4.08
N GLN A 373 -4.88 -2.87 -5.11
CA GLN A 373 -4.90 -2.41 -6.48
C GLN A 373 -6.35 -2.40 -6.98
N MET A 374 -6.70 -1.36 -7.74
CA MET A 374 -8.01 -1.31 -8.38
C MET A 374 -8.17 -2.48 -9.36
N PRO A 375 -9.26 -3.28 -9.26
CA PRO A 375 -9.50 -4.39 -10.18
C PRO A 375 -9.71 -3.93 -11.63
N ASP A 376 -10.42 -2.82 -11.81
CA ASP A 376 -10.75 -2.23 -13.11
C ASP A 376 -10.42 -0.73 -13.15
N PRO A 377 -9.13 -0.35 -13.17
CA PRO A 377 -8.71 1.04 -13.19
C PRO A 377 -8.92 1.71 -14.55
N ASP A 378 -9.44 0.98 -15.53
CA ASP A 378 -9.72 1.46 -16.89
C ASP A 378 -11.07 2.17 -16.90
N ASN A 379 -12.09 1.54 -16.29
CA ASN A 379 -13.44 2.09 -16.22
C ASN A 379 -13.74 2.74 -14.85
N ASN A 380 -13.15 2.17 -13.79
CA ASN A 380 -13.36 2.56 -12.40
C ASN A 380 -12.01 2.89 -11.75
N PRO A 381 -11.34 3.99 -12.14
CA PRO A 381 -10.09 4.39 -11.51
C PRO A 381 -10.32 4.77 -10.04
N GLY A 382 -9.39 4.37 -9.19
CA GLY A 382 -9.36 4.80 -7.79
C GLY A 382 -8.97 6.26 -7.67
N TRP A 383 -9.53 6.95 -6.67
CA TRP A 383 -9.46 8.39 -6.51
C TRP A 383 -9.48 8.79 -5.02
N GLY A 384 -9.26 10.08 -4.73
CA GLY A 384 -9.36 10.62 -3.37
C GLY A 384 -8.18 10.32 -2.46
N GLY A 385 -7.03 9.89 -3.02
CA GLY A 385 -5.85 9.53 -2.26
C GLY A 385 -5.32 10.66 -1.37
N GLU A 386 -5.37 11.91 -1.84
CA GLU A 386 -5.02 13.10 -1.05
C GLU A 386 -5.82 13.18 0.26
N ALA A 387 -7.14 13.04 0.19
CA ALA A 387 -8.02 13.10 1.36
C ALA A 387 -7.77 11.92 2.32
N LYS A 388 -7.53 10.72 1.79
CA LYS A 388 -7.28 9.53 2.62
C LYS A 388 -5.90 9.58 3.30
N MET A 389 -4.88 10.11 2.63
CA MET A 389 -3.57 10.38 3.23
C MET A 389 -3.66 11.46 4.33
N GLN A 390 -4.38 12.55 4.06
CA GLN A 390 -4.62 13.60 5.02
C GLN A 390 -5.33 13.07 6.27
N LEU A 391 -6.39 12.28 6.10
CA LEU A 391 -7.12 11.67 7.21
C LEU A 391 -6.22 10.78 8.07
N ALA A 392 -5.41 9.91 7.46
CA ALA A 392 -4.49 9.05 8.20
C ALA A 392 -3.48 9.87 9.01
N SER A 393 -2.92 10.93 8.42
CA SER A 393 -1.97 11.83 9.09
C SER A 393 -2.62 12.61 10.22
N ASP A 394 -3.78 13.22 9.97
CA ASP A 394 -4.51 14.03 10.95
C ASP A 394 -4.99 13.21 12.13
N ALA A 395 -5.49 12.00 11.88
CA ALA A 395 -5.85 11.07 12.93
C ALA A 395 -4.63 10.76 13.80
N MET A 396 -3.48 10.42 13.20
CA MET A 396 -2.25 10.13 13.96
C MET A 396 -1.84 11.28 14.87
N PHE A 397 -1.88 12.52 14.35
CA PHE A 397 -1.52 13.68 15.16
C PHE A 397 -2.58 14.02 16.21
N THR A 398 -3.87 13.86 15.92
CA THR A 398 -4.95 14.01 16.90
C THR A 398 -4.76 13.04 18.07
N TRP A 399 -4.44 11.77 17.76
CA TRP A 399 -4.15 10.74 18.77
C TRP A 399 -2.89 11.01 19.58
N LEU A 400 -1.93 11.78 19.06
CA LEU A 400 -0.75 12.21 19.80
C LEU A 400 -1.07 13.40 20.70
N ALA A 401 -1.81 14.39 20.18
CA ALA A 401 -2.08 15.64 20.87
C ALA A 401 -3.03 15.52 22.06
N LEU A 402 -4.01 14.62 21.95
CA LEU A 402 -4.97 14.35 23.00
C LEU A 402 -4.51 13.14 23.85
N THR A 403 -5.04 13.06 25.06
CA THR A 403 -4.77 11.97 26.00
C THR A 403 -5.78 10.82 25.83
N PRO A 404 -5.39 9.55 26.11
CA PRO A 404 -6.25 8.39 25.84
C PRO A 404 -7.63 8.40 26.51
N ASP A 405 -7.80 9.08 27.65
CA ASP A 405 -9.07 9.25 28.34
C ASP A 405 -10.13 10.01 27.53
N LYS A 406 -9.75 10.65 26.41
CA LYS A 406 -10.65 11.36 25.49
C LYS A 406 -11.09 10.51 24.29
N PHE A 407 -10.54 9.32 24.11
CA PHE A 407 -10.69 8.52 22.88
C PHE A 407 -11.92 7.64 22.91
N TRP A 408 -13.05 8.22 23.26
CA TRP A 408 -14.33 7.53 23.30
C TRP A 408 -15.46 8.41 22.79
N VAL A 409 -16.52 7.76 22.35
CA VAL A 409 -17.80 8.38 21.96
C VAL A 409 -18.95 7.57 22.55
N ASN A 410 -20.10 8.20 22.71
CA ASN A 410 -21.24 7.63 23.39
C ASN A 410 -22.55 8.18 22.78
N LEU A 411 -23.42 7.26 22.39
CA LEU A 411 -24.80 7.53 21.98
C LEU A 411 -25.75 6.83 22.96
N ASN A 412 -25.70 7.25 24.21
CA ASN A 412 -26.67 6.87 25.24
C ASN A 412 -27.71 7.99 25.37
N PRO A 413 -29.01 7.75 25.10
CA PRO A 413 -30.05 8.79 25.10
C PRO A 413 -30.21 9.48 26.47
N ASP A 414 -29.79 8.83 27.56
CA ASP A 414 -29.84 9.37 28.93
C ASP A 414 -28.64 10.25 29.29
N GLU A 415 -27.61 10.30 28.45
CA GLU A 415 -26.36 11.02 28.72
C GLU A 415 -26.07 12.11 27.65
N PRO A 416 -26.97 13.09 27.43
CA PRO A 416 -26.81 14.12 26.39
C PRO A 416 -25.57 14.99 26.59
N ASP A 417 -25.10 15.16 27.83
CA ASP A 417 -23.90 15.94 28.14
C ASP A 417 -22.59 15.14 28.00
N ARG A 418 -22.69 13.82 27.75
CA ARG A 418 -21.56 12.89 27.69
C ARG A 418 -21.51 12.16 26.35
N VAL A 419 -21.62 12.91 25.26
CA VAL A 419 -21.48 12.36 23.89
C VAL A 419 -20.01 12.04 23.56
N MET A 420 -19.12 13.01 23.76
CA MET A 420 -17.67 12.90 23.58
C MET A 420 -16.97 14.21 24.02
N ASP A 421 -15.64 14.17 24.21
CA ASP A 421 -14.80 15.34 24.47
C ASP A 421 -14.90 16.37 23.32
N SER A 422 -14.99 17.66 23.66
CA SER A 422 -15.22 18.74 22.68
C SER A 422 -14.04 19.01 21.75
N LYS A 423 -12.79 18.80 22.21
CA LYS A 423 -11.62 18.92 21.34
C LYS A 423 -11.57 17.74 20.39
N PHE A 424 -11.85 16.53 20.87
CA PHE A 424 -11.93 15.37 19.99
C PHE A 424 -13.05 15.53 18.94
N ALA A 425 -14.21 16.07 19.34
CA ALA A 425 -15.34 16.37 18.45
C ALA A 425 -14.99 17.38 17.34
N SER A 426 -14.00 18.23 17.55
CA SER A 426 -13.55 19.21 16.55
C SER A 426 -12.61 18.63 15.46
N THR A 427 -12.40 17.31 15.45
CA THR A 427 -11.50 16.61 14.53
C THR A 427 -12.23 15.56 13.71
N ASP A 428 -11.72 15.26 12.50
CA ASP A 428 -12.25 14.17 11.69
C ASP A 428 -12.14 12.80 12.38
N ALA A 429 -11.11 12.57 13.19
CA ALA A 429 -10.97 11.32 13.95
C ALA A 429 -12.14 11.12 14.93
N GLY A 430 -12.50 12.17 15.68
CA GLY A 430 -13.63 12.12 16.61
C GLY A 430 -14.98 11.98 15.91
N ARG A 431 -15.19 12.72 14.82
CA ARG A 431 -16.37 12.58 13.96
C ARG A 431 -16.56 11.13 13.48
N ILE A 432 -15.50 10.54 12.93
CA ILE A 432 -15.54 9.18 12.37
C ILE A 432 -15.89 8.15 13.43
N LEU A 433 -15.40 8.30 14.67
CA LEU A 433 -15.78 7.41 15.77
C LEU A 433 -17.28 7.51 16.08
N LEU A 434 -17.83 8.73 16.19
CA LEU A 434 -19.25 8.91 16.52
C LEU A 434 -20.18 8.49 15.37
N GLU A 435 -19.81 8.74 14.12
CA GLU A 435 -20.55 8.25 12.96
C GLU A 435 -20.52 6.72 12.86
N ALA A 436 -19.37 6.10 13.13
CA ALA A 436 -19.25 4.65 13.16
C ALA A 436 -20.09 4.02 14.27
N ASP A 437 -20.23 4.68 15.42
CA ASP A 437 -21.11 4.23 16.49
C ASP A 437 -22.58 4.20 16.06
N LEU A 438 -23.05 5.23 15.36
CA LEU A 438 -24.41 5.24 14.80
C LEU A 438 -24.59 4.16 13.72
N GLN A 439 -23.62 4.05 12.81
CA GLN A 439 -23.65 3.06 11.74
C GLN A 439 -23.67 1.61 12.29
N MET A 440 -22.92 1.34 13.36
CA MET A 440 -22.91 0.05 14.03
C MET A 440 -24.27 -0.32 14.60
N LYS A 441 -25.02 0.64 15.16
CA LYS A 441 -26.38 0.37 15.64
C LYS A 441 -27.32 0.00 14.49
N HIS A 442 -27.26 0.73 13.38
CA HIS A 442 -28.05 0.36 12.20
C HIS A 442 -27.71 -1.04 11.69
N ASP A 443 -26.42 -1.39 11.65
CA ASP A 443 -26.00 -2.71 11.18
C ASP A 443 -26.35 -3.82 12.19
N PHE A 444 -26.35 -3.53 13.49
CA PHE A 444 -26.85 -4.42 14.54
C PHE A 444 -28.34 -4.70 14.37
N TYR A 445 -29.16 -3.66 14.17
CA TYR A 445 -30.58 -3.82 13.86
C TYR A 445 -30.80 -4.61 12.56
N LYS A 446 -30.06 -4.32 11.49
CA LYS A 446 -30.18 -5.10 10.24
C LYS A 446 -29.82 -6.58 10.42
N ALA A 447 -28.84 -6.90 11.25
CA ALA A 447 -28.48 -8.29 11.54
C ALA A 447 -29.59 -9.06 12.28
N MET A 448 -30.44 -8.33 13.02
CA MET A 448 -31.60 -8.88 13.73
C MET A 448 -32.87 -8.94 12.86
N ASP A 449 -32.86 -8.43 11.63
CA ASP A 449 -34.06 -8.33 10.80
C ASP A 449 -34.70 -9.71 10.52
N PRO A 450 -35.95 -9.98 10.95
CA PRO A 450 -36.63 -11.26 10.76
C PRO A 450 -36.94 -11.58 9.28
N GLU A 451 -36.79 -10.64 8.35
CA GLU A 451 -36.84 -10.95 6.91
C GLU A 451 -35.59 -11.71 6.44
N THR A 452 -34.49 -11.65 7.21
CA THR A 452 -33.23 -12.33 6.91
C THR A 452 -33.13 -13.72 7.56
N ASP A 453 -32.34 -14.61 6.96
CA ASP A 453 -32.07 -15.95 7.51
C ASP A 453 -31.40 -15.90 8.89
N LEU A 454 -30.56 -14.89 9.14
CA LEU A 454 -29.91 -14.70 10.43
C LEU A 454 -30.92 -14.22 11.47
N GLY A 455 -31.69 -13.17 11.17
CA GLY A 455 -32.67 -12.61 12.08
C GLY A 455 -33.78 -13.60 12.43
N ARG A 456 -34.30 -14.39 11.47
CA ARG A 456 -35.29 -15.46 11.80
C ARG A 456 -34.76 -16.44 12.84
N ARG A 457 -33.54 -16.93 12.65
CA ARG A 457 -32.92 -17.86 13.62
C ARG A 457 -32.63 -17.17 14.95
N TYR A 458 -32.22 -15.91 14.93
CA TYR A 458 -31.97 -15.11 16.13
C TYR A 458 -33.26 -14.99 16.98
N TRP A 459 -34.35 -14.50 16.39
CA TRP A 459 -35.63 -14.34 17.09
C TRP A 459 -36.21 -15.67 17.57
N ALA A 460 -36.00 -16.76 16.83
CA ALA A 460 -36.42 -18.10 17.23
C ALA A 460 -35.63 -18.66 18.43
N ALA A 461 -34.37 -18.22 18.61
CA ALA A 461 -33.46 -18.70 19.64
C ALA A 461 -33.56 -17.93 20.97
N LEU A 462 -34.16 -16.74 20.98
CA LEU A 462 -34.33 -15.94 22.20
C LEU A 462 -35.21 -16.66 23.23
N PRO A 463 -34.99 -16.41 24.54
CA PRO A 463 -35.90 -16.89 25.57
C PRO A 463 -37.29 -16.29 25.35
N LYS A 464 -38.33 -16.98 25.83
CA LYS A 464 -39.71 -16.60 25.55
C LYS A 464 -40.51 -16.41 26.83
N GLN A 465 -41.22 -15.29 26.92
CA GLN A 465 -42.27 -15.05 27.90
C GLN A 465 -43.62 -15.05 27.19
N ASN A 466 -44.58 -15.85 27.66
CA ASN A 466 -45.91 -15.99 27.05
C ASN A 466 -45.87 -16.30 25.53
N GLY A 467 -44.87 -17.09 25.10
CA GLY A 467 -44.66 -17.46 23.69
C GLY A 467 -43.98 -16.39 22.83
N LYS A 468 -43.71 -15.19 23.36
CA LYS A 468 -43.04 -14.08 22.65
C LYS A 468 -41.55 -14.03 23.00
N PRO A 469 -40.66 -13.70 22.05
CA PRO A 469 -39.24 -13.45 22.33
C PRO A 469 -39.08 -12.39 23.43
N CYS A 470 -38.11 -12.60 24.32
CA CYS A 470 -37.84 -11.74 25.46
C CYS A 470 -36.34 -11.44 25.54
N MET A 471 -35.98 -10.16 25.64
CA MET A 471 -34.61 -9.68 25.75
C MET A 471 -34.59 -8.28 26.38
N PRO A 472 -33.50 -7.89 27.08
CA PRO A 472 -33.36 -6.55 27.63
C PRO A 472 -33.02 -5.53 26.54
N GLY A 473 -33.04 -4.25 26.90
CA GLY A 473 -32.33 -3.21 26.17
C GLY A 473 -30.82 -3.52 26.11
N LEU A 474 -30.15 -3.05 25.07
CA LEU A 474 -28.76 -3.40 24.79
C LEU A 474 -27.86 -2.17 24.70
N ARG A 475 -26.64 -2.32 25.20
CA ARG A 475 -25.51 -1.44 24.92
C ARG A 475 -24.53 -2.16 24.01
N ASN A 476 -24.24 -1.53 22.88
CA ASN A 476 -23.29 -2.04 21.91
C ASN A 476 -22.16 -1.04 21.68
N TRP A 477 -20.89 -1.46 21.74
CA TRP A 477 -19.79 -0.54 21.42
C TRP A 477 -18.67 -1.22 20.65
N ILE A 478 -17.95 -0.43 19.85
CA ILE A 478 -16.75 -0.87 19.16
C ILE A 478 -15.55 -0.62 20.05
N GLU A 479 -14.66 -1.60 20.18
CA GLU A 479 -13.37 -1.42 20.85
C GLU A 479 -12.21 -2.07 20.06
N PRO A 480 -10.96 -1.66 20.29
CA PRO A 480 -9.77 -2.29 19.75
C PRO A 480 -9.60 -3.74 20.23
N LYS A 481 -9.47 -4.69 19.31
CA LYS A 481 -8.79 -5.96 19.62
C LYS A 481 -7.27 -5.75 19.64
N PRO A 482 -6.50 -6.64 20.31
CA PRO A 482 -5.04 -6.56 20.29
C PRO A 482 -4.48 -6.44 18.87
N ALA A 483 -3.87 -5.30 18.57
CA ALA A 483 -3.20 -5.08 17.29
C ALA A 483 -1.99 -6.02 17.18
N GLN A 484 -1.87 -6.75 16.07
CA GLN A 484 -0.70 -7.59 15.82
C GLN A 484 0.38 -6.73 15.19
N VAL A 485 1.52 -6.62 15.87
CA VAL A 485 2.60 -5.73 15.46
C VAL A 485 3.94 -6.45 15.45
N ARG A 486 4.90 -5.88 14.73
CA ARG A 486 6.30 -6.25 14.83
C ARG A 486 7.14 -4.99 15.02
N GLU A 487 7.76 -4.84 16.18
CA GLU A 487 8.78 -3.80 16.38
C GLU A 487 10.15 -4.34 15.98
N GLN A 488 10.78 -3.70 15.00
CA GLN A 488 12.14 -4.03 14.57
C GLN A 488 12.78 -2.85 13.82
N ASP A 489 14.11 -2.80 13.82
CA ASP A 489 14.90 -1.85 13.03
C ASP A 489 14.53 -0.37 13.26
N GLY A 490 14.11 -0.03 14.49
CA GLY A 490 13.70 1.32 14.86
C GLY A 490 12.32 1.74 14.33
N GLY A 491 11.52 0.79 13.85
CA GLY A 491 10.14 1.00 13.41
C GLY A 491 9.16 -0.06 13.93
N ILE A 492 7.89 0.16 13.61
CA ILE A 492 6.79 -0.76 13.88
C ILE A 492 6.07 -1.11 12.58
N TYR A 493 5.87 -2.41 12.36
CA TYR A 493 4.97 -2.95 11.34
C TYR A 493 3.62 -3.22 11.99
N ILE A 494 2.55 -2.68 11.42
CA ILE A 494 1.17 -2.89 11.87
C ILE A 494 0.58 -3.97 10.96
N LEU A 495 0.60 -5.22 11.40
CA LEU A 495 0.24 -6.37 10.58
C LEU A 495 -1.27 -6.54 10.53
N ASP A 496 -1.90 -6.35 11.68
CA ASP A 496 -3.35 -6.42 11.83
C ASP A 496 -3.81 -5.50 12.96
N ALA A 497 -4.98 -4.90 12.81
CA ALA A 497 -5.58 -4.01 13.79
C ALA A 497 -7.10 -4.25 13.81
N PRO A 498 -7.54 -5.42 14.28
CA PRO A 498 -8.96 -5.77 14.25
C PRO A 498 -9.74 -5.02 15.32
N LEU A 499 -11.02 -4.81 15.06
CA LEU A 499 -11.97 -4.21 16.00
C LEU A 499 -12.92 -5.30 16.53
N ALA A 500 -13.34 -5.15 17.78
CA ALA A 500 -14.37 -5.97 18.40
C ALA A 500 -15.68 -5.21 18.46
N LEU A 501 -16.79 -5.93 18.32
CA LEU A 501 -18.06 -5.48 18.83
C LEU A 501 -18.27 -6.06 20.23
N LYS A 502 -18.67 -5.22 21.17
CA LYS A 502 -19.13 -5.63 22.49
C LYS A 502 -20.61 -5.35 22.63
N SER A 503 -21.30 -6.22 23.35
CA SER A 503 -22.72 -6.12 23.64
C SER A 503 -22.95 -6.50 25.09
N THR A 504 -23.85 -5.78 25.77
CA THR A 504 -24.34 -6.15 27.11
C THR A 504 -25.75 -5.62 27.29
N ALA A 505 -26.51 -6.23 28.20
CA ALA A 505 -27.77 -5.68 28.67
C ALA A 505 -27.56 -4.29 29.29
N GLN A 506 -28.46 -3.35 28.98
CA GLN A 506 -28.52 -2.03 29.59
C GLN A 506 -29.97 -1.56 29.69
N GLU A 507 -30.31 -0.97 30.83
CA GLU A 507 -31.55 -0.23 31.03
C GLU A 507 -31.34 1.26 30.71
N THR A 508 -32.39 1.90 30.20
CA THR A 508 -32.44 3.34 29.95
C THR A 508 -33.67 3.95 30.60
N VAL A 509 -33.54 5.18 31.09
CA VAL A 509 -34.65 5.97 31.62
C VAL A 509 -35.46 6.61 30.49
N THR A 510 -34.80 7.00 29.40
CA THR A 510 -35.48 7.51 28.21
C THR A 510 -36.32 6.40 27.59
N GLU A 511 -37.64 6.58 27.62
CA GLU A 511 -38.57 5.69 26.97
C GLU A 511 -38.44 5.83 25.44
N GLY A 512 -38.34 4.69 24.75
CA GLY A 512 -38.56 4.65 23.31
C GLY A 512 -40.06 4.56 22.99
N PRO A 513 -40.45 4.47 21.71
CA PRO A 513 -41.84 4.23 21.39
C PRO A 513 -42.21 2.78 21.72
N GLY A 514 -43.51 2.53 21.85
CA GLY A 514 -44.05 1.19 22.10
C GLY A 514 -43.97 0.74 23.56
N GLU A 515 -44.54 -0.45 23.81
CA GLU A 515 -44.40 -1.13 25.11
C GLU A 515 -43.09 -1.95 25.13
N PRO A 516 -42.40 -2.05 26.28
CA PRO A 516 -41.24 -2.92 26.44
C PRO A 516 -41.54 -4.35 25.97
N ILE A 517 -40.54 -4.98 25.31
CA ILE A 517 -40.66 -6.35 24.76
C ILE A 517 -41.15 -7.34 25.83
N CYS A 518 -40.57 -7.24 27.03
CA CYS A 518 -40.84 -8.04 28.21
C CYS A 518 -40.09 -7.43 29.41
N ASP A 519 -40.26 -8.04 30.59
CA ASP A 519 -39.45 -7.79 31.79
C ASP A 519 -38.59 -9.04 32.07
N PRO A 520 -37.37 -9.14 31.49
CA PRO A 520 -36.56 -10.35 31.57
C PRO A 520 -35.89 -10.49 32.95
N ASN A 521 -35.91 -11.70 33.52
CA ASN A 521 -35.09 -12.00 34.70
C ASN A 521 -33.61 -12.26 34.33
N ASP A 522 -32.72 -12.35 35.33
CA ASP A 522 -31.28 -12.55 35.12
C ASP A 522 -30.93 -13.75 34.22
N ALA A 523 -31.67 -14.86 34.34
CA ALA A 523 -31.42 -16.05 33.51
C ALA A 523 -31.84 -15.82 32.06
N GLU A 524 -32.92 -15.09 31.82
CA GLU A 524 -33.37 -14.69 30.48
C GLU A 524 -32.42 -13.66 29.86
N ILE A 525 -31.91 -12.70 30.65
CA ILE A 525 -30.88 -11.77 30.22
C ILE A 525 -29.62 -12.53 29.77
N ALA A 526 -29.14 -13.48 30.58
CA ALA A 526 -27.96 -14.28 30.25
C ALA A 526 -28.19 -15.15 29.00
N ALA A 527 -29.37 -15.75 28.86
CA ALA A 527 -29.73 -16.56 27.69
C ALA A 527 -29.82 -15.71 26.42
N ALA A 528 -30.47 -14.55 26.47
CA ALA A 528 -30.55 -13.61 25.36
C ALA A 528 -29.15 -13.10 24.96
N GLN A 529 -28.30 -12.78 25.95
CA GLN A 529 -26.92 -12.37 25.69
C GLN A 529 -26.12 -13.46 24.97
N ALA A 530 -26.26 -14.72 25.37
CA ALA A 530 -25.59 -15.84 24.69
C ALA A 530 -26.03 -15.99 23.22
N VAL A 531 -27.30 -15.73 22.92
CA VAL A 531 -27.83 -15.71 21.55
C VAL A 531 -27.22 -14.54 20.76
N ILE A 532 -27.17 -13.33 21.34
CA ILE A 532 -26.55 -12.15 20.73
C ILE A 532 -25.07 -12.40 20.41
N ASP A 533 -24.31 -12.90 21.38
CA ASP A 533 -22.87 -13.12 21.28
C ASP A 533 -22.52 -14.19 20.24
N SER A 534 -23.38 -15.20 20.07
CA SER A 534 -23.15 -16.30 19.13
C SER A 534 -23.65 -16.01 17.71
N MET A 535 -24.64 -15.13 17.54
CA MET A 535 -25.32 -14.92 16.26
C MET A 535 -25.13 -13.53 15.68
N ILE A 536 -25.32 -12.47 16.47
CA ILE A 536 -25.35 -11.08 15.99
C ILE A 536 -23.96 -10.46 16.04
N VAL A 537 -23.27 -10.60 17.18
CA VAL A 537 -21.93 -10.01 17.39
C VAL A 537 -20.94 -10.41 16.28
N PRO A 538 -20.81 -11.69 15.87
CA PRO A 538 -19.85 -12.09 14.85
C PRO A 538 -20.14 -11.49 13.47
N GLU A 539 -21.43 -11.35 13.09
CA GLU A 539 -21.80 -10.80 11.78
C GLU A 539 -21.54 -9.29 11.71
N VAL A 540 -21.90 -8.55 12.76
CA VAL A 540 -21.67 -7.09 12.81
C VAL A 540 -20.18 -6.80 12.98
N GLU A 541 -19.45 -7.57 13.80
CA GLU A 541 -18.00 -7.44 13.93
C GLU A 541 -17.28 -7.68 12.58
N LYS A 542 -17.73 -8.68 11.81
CA LYS A 542 -17.24 -8.89 10.44
C LYS A 542 -17.48 -7.66 9.58
N GLN A 543 -18.69 -7.08 9.61
CA GLN A 543 -18.97 -5.84 8.87
C GLN A 543 -18.07 -4.68 9.30
N ILE A 544 -17.84 -4.48 10.60
CA ILE A 544 -16.92 -3.46 11.13
C ILE A 544 -15.49 -3.65 10.56
N ASN A 545 -15.05 -4.90 10.39
CA ASN A 545 -13.69 -5.20 9.93
C ASN A 545 -13.52 -5.26 8.40
N SER A 546 -14.60 -5.48 7.63
CA SER A 546 -14.49 -5.66 6.17
C SER A 546 -15.32 -4.70 5.33
N ALA A 547 -16.44 -4.17 5.85
CA ALA A 547 -17.37 -3.41 5.03
C ALA A 547 -16.84 -2.00 4.71
N PRO A 548 -17.12 -1.44 3.51
CA PRO A 548 -16.61 -0.13 3.09
C PRO A 548 -16.99 1.03 4.01
N GLN A 549 -18.18 1.00 4.63
CA GLN A 549 -18.65 2.09 5.51
C GLN A 549 -17.79 2.27 6.77
N TYR A 550 -17.03 1.25 7.19
CA TYR A 550 -16.08 1.32 8.32
C TYR A 550 -14.63 1.50 7.89
N ALA A 551 -14.35 1.70 6.60
CA ALA A 551 -12.98 1.85 6.11
C ALA A 551 -12.24 3.03 6.76
N ASP A 552 -12.94 4.15 6.98
CA ASP A 552 -12.37 5.32 7.63
C ASP A 552 -12.10 5.06 9.13
N LEU A 553 -12.96 4.29 9.83
CA LEU A 553 -12.72 3.86 11.20
C LEU A 553 -11.45 3.00 11.31
N ARG A 554 -11.26 2.03 10.42
CA ARG A 554 -10.04 1.18 10.38
C ARG A 554 -8.78 1.99 10.07
N ARG A 555 -8.86 2.96 9.15
CA ARG A 555 -7.76 3.90 8.88
C ARG A 555 -7.42 4.73 10.11
N VAL A 556 -8.42 5.26 10.80
CA VAL A 556 -8.25 6.01 12.05
C VAL A 556 -7.66 5.14 13.16
N TYR A 557 -8.06 3.87 13.28
CA TYR A 557 -7.50 2.93 14.25
C TYR A 557 -6.03 2.58 13.96
N THR A 558 -5.67 2.28 12.71
CA THR A 558 -4.24 2.02 12.37
C THR A 558 -3.35 3.23 12.69
N SER A 559 -3.83 4.45 12.45
CA SER A 559 -3.15 5.68 12.89
C SER A 559 -3.03 5.79 14.43
N ARG A 560 -4.01 5.30 15.20
CA ARG A 560 -3.94 5.24 16.67
C ARG A 560 -2.82 4.31 17.12
N VAL A 561 -2.65 3.15 16.48
CA VAL A 561 -1.56 2.18 16.74
C VAL A 561 -0.20 2.82 16.49
N ALA A 562 -0.03 3.50 15.36
CA ALA A 562 1.18 4.27 15.06
C ALA A 562 1.47 5.35 16.10
N ALA A 563 0.46 6.15 16.49
CA ALA A 563 0.59 7.21 17.48
C ALA A 563 1.04 6.70 18.84
N GLU A 564 0.56 5.52 19.27
CA GLU A 564 1.00 4.91 20.52
C GLU A 564 2.46 4.50 20.48
N TYR A 565 2.88 3.86 19.38
CA TYR A 565 4.29 3.53 19.20
C TYR A 565 5.16 4.79 19.26
N ILE A 566 4.76 5.88 18.59
CA ILE A 566 5.47 7.16 18.63
C ILE A 566 5.55 7.69 20.07
N ARG A 567 4.44 7.70 20.82
CA ARG A 567 4.41 8.10 22.23
C ARG A 567 5.38 7.28 23.08
N GLN A 568 5.39 5.96 22.89
CA GLN A 568 6.29 5.04 23.60
C GLN A 568 7.76 5.26 23.24
N GLN A 569 8.08 5.50 21.96
CA GLN A 569 9.46 5.81 21.55
C GLN A 569 9.91 7.18 22.07
N ASP A 570 9.02 8.16 22.05
CA ASP A 570 9.29 9.51 22.56
C ASP A 570 9.53 9.55 24.06
N ALA A 571 8.80 8.74 24.83
CA ALA A 571 9.03 8.56 26.26
C ALA A 571 10.43 7.99 26.56
N LYS A 572 10.95 7.10 25.69
CA LYS A 572 12.31 6.54 25.81
C LYS A 572 13.37 7.55 25.38
N ASN A 573 13.17 8.22 24.25
CA ASN A 573 14.10 9.20 23.69
C ASN A 573 13.31 10.31 22.99
N PRO A 574 13.53 11.61 23.33
CA PRO A 574 12.80 12.71 22.70
C PRO A 574 12.89 12.71 21.17
N THR A 575 11.73 12.85 20.54
CA THR A 575 11.52 12.89 19.08
C THR A 575 11.04 14.27 18.64
N ASP A 576 10.88 14.45 17.32
CA ASP A 576 10.25 15.67 16.77
C ASP A 576 8.75 15.78 17.13
N PHE A 577 8.13 14.73 17.68
CA PHE A 577 6.72 14.71 18.08
C PHE A 577 6.50 15.23 19.51
N ARG A 578 7.56 15.39 20.32
CA ARG A 578 7.47 15.84 21.72
C ARG A 578 6.59 17.09 21.93
N PRO A 579 6.65 18.15 21.08
CA PRO A 579 5.79 19.33 21.26
C PRO A 579 4.31 19.09 20.98
N ILE A 580 3.98 18.02 20.26
CA ILE A 580 2.60 17.65 19.93
C ILE A 580 2.04 16.73 21.00
N ILE A 581 2.81 15.78 21.51
CA ILE A 581 2.32 14.75 22.45
C ILE A 581 1.68 15.40 23.69
N ASN A 582 0.40 15.09 23.92
CA ASN A 582 -0.42 15.58 25.01
C ASN A 582 -0.50 17.12 25.10
N SER A 583 -0.35 17.84 23.98
CA SER A 583 -0.46 19.30 23.92
C SER A 583 -1.88 19.82 24.18
N ASP A 584 -2.88 18.95 24.03
CA ASP A 584 -4.30 19.29 24.06
C ASP A 584 -4.69 20.36 23.01
N ASP A 585 -3.86 20.55 21.97
CA ASP A 585 -4.11 21.46 20.84
C ASP A 585 -4.27 20.66 19.54
N VAL A 586 -5.49 20.69 19.00
CA VAL A 586 -5.89 19.99 17.76
C VAL A 586 -6.22 20.94 16.62
N LYS A 587 -5.96 22.25 16.75
CA LYS A 587 -6.34 23.27 15.76
C LYS A 587 -5.74 23.05 14.36
N ALA A 588 -4.65 22.28 14.27
CA ALA A 588 -4.02 21.92 13.01
C ALA A 588 -4.73 20.80 12.24
N TRP A 589 -5.59 20.02 12.92
CA TRP A 589 -6.31 18.85 12.38
C TRP A 589 -7.82 18.97 12.60
N PRO A 590 -8.46 20.05 12.11
CA PRO A 590 -9.88 20.28 12.30
C PRO A 590 -10.71 19.31 11.45
N LEU A 591 -12.03 19.33 11.66
CA LEU A 591 -13.00 18.84 10.69
C LEU A 591 -12.74 19.44 9.30
N ARG A 592 -12.42 18.60 8.32
CA ARG A 592 -12.15 19.03 6.94
C ARG A 592 -13.38 18.90 6.07
N ALA A 593 -13.35 19.57 4.92
CA ALA A 593 -14.40 19.46 3.93
C ALA A 593 -14.65 18.01 3.49
N PRO A 594 -15.92 17.60 3.34
CA PRO A 594 -17.14 18.41 3.45
C PRO A 594 -17.73 18.54 4.87
N HIS A 595 -17.03 18.06 5.90
CA HIS A 595 -17.53 17.92 7.28
C HIS A 595 -17.20 19.10 8.19
N GLN A 596 -16.75 20.25 7.66
CA GLN A 596 -16.37 21.42 8.47
C GLN A 596 -17.51 21.97 9.34
N ASN A 597 -18.77 21.65 8.99
CA ASN A 597 -19.98 22.05 9.71
C ASN A 597 -20.59 20.88 10.51
N TRP A 598 -19.90 19.75 10.64
CA TRP A 598 -20.41 18.62 11.40
C TRP A 598 -20.54 18.98 12.88
N ASP A 599 -21.67 18.60 13.48
CA ASP A 599 -21.99 18.85 14.89
C ASP A 599 -22.34 17.52 15.59
N LYS A 600 -21.61 17.21 16.66
CA LYS A 600 -21.86 16.03 17.49
C LYS A 600 -23.26 16.06 18.12
N ASP A 601 -23.78 17.24 18.45
CA ASP A 601 -25.07 17.38 19.11
C ASP A 601 -26.21 17.21 18.11
N GLU A 602 -26.01 17.57 16.84
CA GLU A 602 -26.94 17.25 15.75
C GLU A 602 -27.02 15.74 15.52
N LEU A 603 -25.87 15.05 15.47
CA LEU A 603 -25.85 13.60 15.34
C LEU A 603 -26.51 12.93 16.56
N PHE A 604 -26.23 13.40 17.78
CA PHE A 604 -26.88 12.91 18.98
C PHE A 604 -28.40 13.14 18.94
N ARG A 605 -28.88 14.33 18.55
CA ARG A 605 -30.31 14.60 18.39
C ARG A 605 -30.95 13.68 17.35
N LYS A 606 -30.27 13.44 16.22
CA LYS A 606 -30.71 12.49 15.19
C LYS A 606 -30.86 11.08 15.77
N TYR A 607 -29.84 10.61 16.48
CA TYR A 607 -29.89 9.30 17.13
C TYR A 607 -30.98 9.22 18.20
N ARG A 608 -31.11 10.24 19.07
CA ARG A 608 -32.15 10.30 20.10
C ARG A 608 -33.53 10.25 19.47
N LYS A 609 -33.75 10.92 18.33
CA LYS A 609 -34.98 10.83 17.57
C LYS A 609 -35.24 9.40 17.06
N ILE A 610 -34.23 8.76 16.46
CA ILE A 610 -34.32 7.34 16.05
C ILE A 610 -34.68 6.44 17.23
N TYR A 611 -34.07 6.69 18.40
CA TYR A 611 -34.33 5.94 19.62
C TYR A 611 -35.76 6.13 20.14
N THR A 612 -36.27 7.37 20.16
CA THR A 612 -37.58 7.70 20.74
C THR A 612 -38.76 7.56 19.78
N GLU A 613 -38.52 7.63 18.47
CA GLU A 613 -39.57 7.50 17.43
C GLU A 613 -39.51 6.17 16.68
N GLY A 614 -38.40 5.43 16.82
CA GLY A 614 -38.15 4.19 16.10
C GLY A 614 -37.73 4.43 14.66
N GLU A 615 -36.73 3.69 14.20
CA GLU A 615 -36.36 3.59 12.77
C GLU A 615 -36.62 2.18 12.22
N PHE A 616 -36.51 1.17 13.09
CA PHE A 616 -36.73 -0.23 12.75
C PHE A 616 -37.85 -0.80 13.63
N THR A 617 -38.84 -1.41 12.98
CA THR A 617 -39.90 -2.19 13.61
C THR A 617 -39.82 -3.60 13.05
N TYR A 618 -39.84 -4.62 13.91
CA TYR A 618 -39.80 -6.01 13.47
C TYR A 618 -41.18 -6.64 13.55
N ASP A 619 -41.67 -7.08 12.40
CA ASP A 619 -42.82 -7.98 12.30
C ASP A 619 -42.35 -9.41 12.59
N VAL A 620 -42.15 -9.70 13.87
CA VAL A 620 -42.05 -11.07 14.38
C VAL A 620 -43.46 -11.62 14.62
N GLU A 621 -43.63 -12.95 14.68
CA GLU A 621 -44.91 -13.61 15.00
C GLU A 621 -45.34 -13.37 16.47
N THR A 622 -45.49 -12.11 16.84
CA THR A 622 -46.06 -11.61 18.07
C THR A 622 -47.24 -10.72 17.68
N ALA A 623 -48.32 -10.71 18.47
CA ALA A 623 -49.54 -9.98 18.15
C ALA A 623 -49.39 -8.44 18.06
N GLN A 624 -48.20 -7.88 18.32
CA GLN A 624 -47.96 -6.44 18.56
C GLN A 624 -46.65 -5.89 17.94
N GLY A 625 -45.90 -6.70 17.18
CA GLY A 625 -44.52 -6.34 16.80
C GLY A 625 -43.57 -6.34 18.00
N VAL A 626 -42.26 -6.17 17.78
CA VAL A 626 -41.26 -6.06 18.85
C VAL A 626 -40.30 -4.91 18.57
N GLN A 627 -40.01 -4.10 19.59
CA GLN A 627 -39.11 -2.95 19.52
C GLN A 627 -37.88 -3.14 20.39
N VAL A 628 -36.69 -3.02 19.79
CA VAL A 628 -35.41 -3.23 20.46
C VAL A 628 -34.73 -1.91 20.71
N TYR A 629 -34.22 -1.70 21.92
CA TYR A 629 -33.48 -0.50 22.29
C TYR A 629 -31.98 -0.75 22.29
N ILE A 630 -31.23 0.03 21.50
CA ILE A 630 -29.77 -0.09 21.40
C ILE A 630 -29.12 1.26 21.65
N VAL A 631 -28.28 1.31 22.68
CA VAL A 631 -27.35 2.41 22.97
C VAL A 631 -25.92 2.01 22.63
N GLY A 632 -24.98 2.96 22.58
CA GLY A 632 -23.62 2.54 22.21
C GLY A 632 -22.48 3.53 22.34
N GLY A 633 -21.34 3.11 21.80
CA GLY A 633 -20.13 3.92 21.75
C GLY A 633 -19.04 3.34 20.85
N VAL A 634 -17.94 4.08 20.75
CA VAL A 634 -16.65 3.54 20.32
C VAL A 634 -15.65 3.93 21.40
N ASP A 635 -14.90 2.97 21.94
CA ASP A 635 -13.93 3.21 23.01
C ASP A 635 -12.54 2.75 22.59
N PHE A 636 -11.70 3.71 22.21
CA PHE A 636 -10.30 3.55 21.84
C PHE A 636 -9.35 4.09 22.92
N SER A 637 -9.85 4.27 24.16
CA SER A 637 -9.02 4.70 25.30
C SER A 637 -7.91 3.70 25.61
N LYS A 638 -8.19 2.42 25.38
CA LYS A 638 -7.22 1.33 25.44
C LYS A 638 -6.67 1.04 24.06
N GLN A 639 -5.42 0.60 24.02
CA GLN A 639 -4.82 0.07 22.81
C GLN A 639 -3.98 -1.17 23.12
N PRO A 640 -4.63 -2.34 23.21
CA PRO A 640 -3.90 -3.58 23.34
C PRO A 640 -3.07 -3.83 22.07
N LYS A 641 -1.85 -4.33 22.25
CA LYS A 641 -0.99 -4.78 21.15
C LYS A 641 -0.34 -6.12 21.51
N ARG A 642 -0.06 -6.93 20.50
CA ARG A 642 0.70 -8.17 20.59
C ARG A 642 1.88 -8.10 19.62
N ASN A 643 3.09 -8.09 20.14
CA ASN A 643 4.30 -8.14 19.32
C ASN A 643 4.59 -9.59 18.92
N ILE A 644 4.68 -9.87 17.62
CA ILE A 644 5.03 -11.21 17.13
C ILE A 644 6.55 -11.38 17.05
N THR A 645 7.02 -12.62 17.14
CA THR A 645 8.45 -12.93 17.03
C THR A 645 8.95 -12.66 15.61
N ARG A 646 10.26 -12.42 15.46
CA ARG A 646 10.88 -12.30 14.13
C ARG A 646 10.70 -13.56 13.28
N ALA A 647 10.76 -14.74 13.90
CA ALA A 647 10.55 -16.01 13.20
C ALA A 647 9.13 -16.11 12.64
N GLN A 648 8.12 -15.79 13.46
CA GLN A 648 6.72 -15.76 13.03
C GLN A 648 6.51 -14.70 11.92
N PHE A 649 7.06 -13.50 12.10
CA PHE A 649 7.00 -12.43 11.09
C PHE A 649 7.60 -12.87 9.75
N ASN A 650 8.77 -13.52 9.74
CA ASN A 650 9.40 -13.99 8.50
C ASN A 650 8.59 -15.09 7.78
N VAL A 651 7.85 -15.92 8.53
CA VAL A 651 7.02 -17.00 7.98
C VAL A 651 5.69 -16.45 7.44
N GLU A 652 4.98 -15.66 8.25
CA GLU A 652 3.63 -15.15 7.92
C GLU A 652 3.68 -13.92 7.00
N ASN A 653 4.73 -13.10 7.11
CA ASN A 653 4.89 -11.83 6.42
C ASN A 653 6.22 -11.78 5.63
N ARG A 654 6.58 -12.89 4.99
CA ARG A 654 7.82 -13.02 4.20
C ARG A 654 7.99 -11.84 3.25
N ASP A 655 9.16 -11.20 3.31
CA ASP A 655 9.58 -10.07 2.47
C ASP A 655 8.87 -8.73 2.75
N LEU A 656 8.01 -8.65 3.78
CA LEU A 656 7.32 -7.40 4.11
C LEU A 656 8.30 -6.30 4.57
N ASP A 657 9.43 -6.66 5.18
CA ASP A 657 10.50 -5.75 5.55
C ASP A 657 11.12 -5.06 4.32
N ASN A 658 11.57 -5.84 3.34
CA ASN A 658 12.08 -5.33 2.07
C ASN A 658 11.01 -4.56 1.30
N THR A 659 9.77 -5.07 1.27
CA THR A 659 8.62 -4.39 0.65
C THR A 659 8.43 -2.99 1.25
N THR A 660 8.52 -2.85 2.57
CA THR A 660 8.38 -1.58 3.29
C THR A 660 9.56 -0.63 3.04
N VAL A 661 10.78 -1.16 2.86
CA VAL A 661 11.93 -0.35 2.46
C VAL A 661 11.77 0.13 1.01
N ASN A 662 11.36 -0.76 0.11
CA ASN A 662 11.20 -0.49 -1.31
C ASN A 662 10.02 0.44 -1.60
N SER A 663 8.96 0.38 -0.81
CA SER A 663 7.79 1.24 -0.93
C SER A 663 8.12 2.72 -0.80
N ARG A 664 9.18 3.05 -0.04
CA ARG A 664 9.69 4.42 0.11
C ARG A 664 10.54 4.87 -1.08
N LYS A 665 10.92 3.96 -1.98
CA LYS A 665 11.73 4.25 -3.17
C LYS A 665 10.91 4.15 -4.45
N SER A 666 9.89 3.30 -4.49
CA SER A 666 9.12 2.96 -5.67
C SER A 666 7.61 3.10 -5.45
N ASP A 667 6.93 3.67 -6.45
CA ASP A 667 5.48 3.83 -6.50
C ASP A 667 4.72 2.61 -7.00
N ASP A 668 5.43 1.52 -7.23
CA ASP A 668 4.91 0.29 -7.83
C ASP A 668 5.43 -0.93 -7.05
N THR A 669 5.50 -0.85 -5.72
CA THR A 669 5.98 -1.97 -4.88
C THR A 669 4.83 -2.92 -4.53
N SER A 670 4.63 -3.95 -5.36
CA SER A 670 3.67 -5.03 -5.07
C SER A 670 4.19 -5.91 -3.92
N TYR A 671 3.29 -6.30 -3.01
CA TYR A 671 3.64 -7.30 -2.01
C TYR A 671 3.59 -8.69 -2.63
N ARG A 672 4.77 -9.22 -3.01
CA ARG A 672 4.89 -10.52 -3.69
C ARG A 672 4.00 -10.56 -4.93
N ASP A 673 3.27 -11.65 -5.14
CA ASP A 673 2.35 -11.89 -6.25
C ASP A 673 0.87 -11.56 -5.92
N THR A 674 0.65 -10.76 -4.87
CA THR A 674 -0.67 -10.28 -4.45
C THR A 674 -1.09 -9.03 -5.23
N ASP A 675 -2.38 -8.70 -5.15
CA ASP A 675 -2.93 -7.45 -5.67
C ASP A 675 -2.87 -6.30 -4.63
N THR A 676 -1.98 -6.41 -3.65
CA THR A 676 -1.74 -5.37 -2.64
C THR A 676 -0.48 -4.58 -2.97
N LEU A 677 -0.56 -3.26 -2.84
CA LEU A 677 0.51 -2.31 -3.08
C LEU A 677 0.99 -1.69 -1.76
N TYR A 678 2.31 -1.54 -1.64
CA TYR A 678 2.92 -0.70 -0.61
C TYR A 678 3.56 0.52 -1.25
N PHE A 679 3.35 1.68 -0.65
CA PHE A 679 3.97 2.94 -1.06
C PHE A 679 4.20 3.80 0.17
N GLY A 680 5.40 4.37 0.27
CA GLY A 680 5.87 5.04 1.45
C GLY A 680 6.25 6.48 1.23
N GLY A 681 6.69 7.10 2.30
CA GLY A 681 7.26 8.43 2.27
C GLY A 681 8.16 8.62 3.48
N GLY A 682 8.92 9.70 3.46
CA GLY A 682 9.84 10.03 4.53
C GLY A 682 10.25 11.49 4.49
N LYS A 683 11.20 11.85 5.34
CA LYS A 683 11.83 13.17 5.28
C LYS A 683 12.53 13.35 3.94
N VAL A 684 12.59 14.59 3.48
CA VAL A 684 13.21 15.04 2.21
C VAL A 684 14.60 14.42 1.93
N THR A 685 15.43 14.18 2.95
CA THR A 685 16.79 13.63 2.80
C THR A 685 16.83 12.14 2.44
N ASP A 686 15.73 11.41 2.61
CA ASP A 686 15.69 9.96 2.42
C ASP A 686 15.56 9.56 0.93
N TYR A 687 15.38 10.53 0.03
CA TYR A 687 15.00 10.31 -1.37
C TYR A 687 16.13 10.44 -2.41
N GLY A 688 17.34 10.84 -1.99
CA GLY A 688 18.42 11.23 -2.90
C GLY A 688 19.82 10.66 -2.60
N GLY A 689 19.97 9.76 -1.64
CA GLY A 689 21.29 9.24 -1.24
C GLY A 689 21.32 7.71 -1.17
N GLY A 690 22.34 7.11 -1.78
CA GLY A 690 22.64 5.68 -1.77
C GLY A 690 23.11 5.16 -0.41
N ASP A 691 22.36 5.40 0.66
CA ASP A 691 22.55 4.66 1.90
C ASP A 691 21.76 3.35 1.78
N THR A 692 22.37 2.38 1.11
CA THR A 692 22.18 0.99 1.54
C THR A 692 22.61 0.93 2.99
N PRO A 693 21.76 0.52 3.95
CA PRO A 693 22.25 0.10 5.25
C PRO A 693 23.29 -0.98 4.96
N LYS A 694 24.56 -0.71 5.28
CA LYS A 694 25.56 -1.77 5.36
C LYS A 694 24.98 -2.81 6.32
N PRO A 695 24.79 -4.08 5.92
CA PRO A 695 24.37 -5.10 6.87
C PRO A 695 25.33 -5.04 8.06
N PRO A 696 24.84 -5.05 9.30
CA PRO A 696 25.72 -5.10 10.45
C PRO A 696 26.68 -6.28 10.24
N PRO A 697 27.98 -6.14 10.53
CA PRO A 697 28.90 -7.24 10.38
C PRO A 697 28.33 -8.43 11.15
N THR A 698 28.15 -9.54 10.46
CA THR A 698 27.98 -10.85 11.09
C THR A 698 29.24 -11.05 11.92
N GLN A 699 29.15 -10.83 13.23
CA GLN A 699 30.12 -11.39 14.14
C GLN A 699 29.84 -12.88 14.16
N ASP A 700 30.59 -13.63 13.35
CA ASP A 700 30.81 -15.03 13.66
C ASP A 700 31.43 -15.07 15.07
N PRO A 701 30.93 -15.94 15.96
CA PRO A 701 31.55 -16.12 17.26
C PRO A 701 32.93 -16.76 17.03
N ASP A 702 33.98 -15.95 17.13
CA ASP A 702 35.33 -16.51 17.26
C ASP A 702 35.40 -17.31 18.58
N PRO A 703 36.03 -18.49 18.55
CA PRO A 703 36.03 -19.42 19.68
C PRO A 703 36.82 -18.82 20.83
N THR A 704 36.16 -18.68 21.98
CA THR A 704 36.83 -18.32 23.24
C THR A 704 37.85 -19.41 23.58
N PRO A 705 39.13 -19.08 23.84
CA PRO A 705 40.10 -20.05 24.32
C PRO A 705 39.66 -20.59 25.69
N SER A 706 39.72 -21.91 25.84
CA SER A 706 39.57 -22.57 27.15
C SER A 706 40.84 -22.33 27.96
N ASP A 707 40.72 -21.64 29.08
CA ASP A 707 41.78 -21.55 30.09
C ASP A 707 41.63 -22.72 31.08
N ASP A 708 42.64 -23.57 31.13
CA ASP A 708 42.87 -24.56 32.19
C ASP A 708 43.45 -23.87 33.45
N PRO A 709 43.33 -24.49 34.63
CA PRO A 709 43.43 -23.83 35.93
C PRO A 709 44.87 -23.72 36.44
N SER A 710 45.16 -22.66 37.20
CA SER A 710 46.33 -22.59 38.07
C SER A 710 45.93 -22.31 39.51
N ASP A 711 46.46 -23.15 40.40
CA ASP A 711 46.43 -23.11 41.86
C ASP A 711 47.06 -21.83 42.43
N ASP A 712 46.47 -21.23 43.49
CA ASP A 712 46.99 -21.23 44.89
C ASP A 712 46.05 -20.39 45.82
N PRO A 713 45.94 -20.67 47.14
CA PRO A 713 44.80 -20.33 47.99
C PRO A 713 45.02 -19.16 48.97
N GLY A 714 43.93 -18.47 49.33
CA GLY A 714 43.91 -17.47 50.41
C GLY A 714 42.51 -17.08 50.87
N LYS A 715 42.06 -17.68 51.99
CA LYS A 715 40.88 -17.41 52.85
C LYS A 715 40.62 -15.91 53.20
N PRO A 716 39.49 -15.57 53.88
CA PRO A 716 38.10 -16.03 53.77
C PRO A 716 37.05 -14.87 53.77
N ASP A 717 35.78 -15.22 53.57
CA ASP A 717 34.55 -14.38 53.66
C ASP A 717 34.39 -13.56 54.96
N PRO A 718 33.46 -12.57 54.95
CA PRO A 718 32.26 -12.81 55.74
C PRO A 718 30.91 -12.54 55.04
N THR A 719 29.98 -13.39 55.46
CA THR A 719 28.53 -13.59 55.24
C THR A 719 27.65 -12.35 55.60
N PRO A 720 26.37 -12.28 55.15
CA PRO A 720 25.56 -11.07 55.02
C PRO A 720 24.62 -10.83 56.22
N SER A 721 24.06 -9.62 56.31
CA SER A 721 22.99 -9.29 57.25
C SER A 721 21.73 -8.77 56.54
N GLN A 722 20.64 -9.51 56.71
CA GLN A 722 19.25 -9.01 56.80
C GLN A 722 19.02 -8.54 58.25
N ASP A 723 18.27 -7.48 58.57
CA ASP A 723 16.80 -7.35 58.76
C ASP A 723 16.57 -6.08 59.69
N PRO A 724 15.38 -5.65 60.18
CA PRO A 724 14.12 -5.24 59.52
C PRO A 724 13.36 -3.99 60.18
N THR A 725 12.38 -3.37 59.47
CA THR A 725 11.12 -2.65 59.92
C THR A 725 11.11 -1.42 60.90
N PRO A 726 9.98 -0.66 61.20
CA PRO A 726 8.69 -0.34 60.50
C PRO A 726 8.11 1.13 60.65
N GLY A 727 7.13 1.52 59.79
CA GLY A 727 5.97 2.47 60.01
C GLY A 727 6.21 4.01 60.00
N ALA A 728 5.34 4.95 59.57
CA ALA A 728 3.99 5.04 58.98
C ALA A 728 3.78 6.48 58.35
N PRO A 729 2.55 7.02 58.11
CA PRO A 729 1.96 7.32 56.79
C PRO A 729 1.97 8.81 56.34
N GLY A 730 1.83 9.08 55.03
CA GLY A 730 1.62 10.43 54.49
C GLY A 730 1.16 10.45 53.03
N THR A 731 0.03 11.12 52.79
CA THR A 731 -0.81 11.17 51.59
C THR A 731 -0.27 12.06 50.46
N THR A 732 -0.30 11.59 49.21
CA THR A 732 -0.52 12.39 47.97
C THR A 732 -0.94 11.48 46.81
N PRO A 733 -1.93 11.82 45.96
CA PRO A 733 -2.32 11.00 44.83
C PRO A 733 -1.34 11.19 43.65
N LYS A 734 -0.73 10.09 43.20
CA LYS A 734 0.07 10.01 41.98
C LYS A 734 -0.87 9.76 40.79
N PRO A 735 -0.71 10.43 39.63
CA PRO A 735 -1.52 10.15 38.45
C PRO A 735 -1.27 8.72 37.95
N PRO A 736 -2.28 8.00 37.42
CA PRO A 736 -2.10 6.63 36.99
C PRO A 736 -1.14 6.59 35.79
N GLY A 737 0.07 6.10 36.04
CA GLY A 737 0.94 5.60 34.98
C GLY A 737 0.27 4.38 34.38
N GLY A 738 -0.03 4.46 33.08
CA GLY A 738 -0.44 3.32 32.27
C GLY A 738 0.73 2.35 32.16
N ASP A 739 0.91 1.53 33.18
CA ASP A 739 1.73 0.34 33.09
C ASP A 739 0.88 -0.77 32.46
N LEU A 740 1.50 -1.45 31.51
CA LEU A 740 0.88 -2.39 30.60
C LEU A 740 0.44 -3.63 31.39
N ALA A 741 -0.87 -3.85 31.51
CA ALA A 741 -1.37 -5.14 31.93
C ALA A 741 -1.16 -6.14 30.78
N ASP A 742 -0.13 -6.97 30.93
CA ASP A 742 -0.04 -8.26 30.27
C ASP A 742 -1.17 -9.15 30.82
N THR A 743 -2.37 -9.02 30.24
CA THR A 743 -3.46 -9.96 30.55
C THR A 743 -3.25 -11.21 29.73
N GLY A 744 -2.39 -12.08 30.24
CA GLY A 744 -2.36 -13.47 29.83
C GLY A 744 -3.69 -14.14 30.12
N SER A 745 -4.33 -14.66 29.08
CA SER A 745 -5.17 -15.85 29.17
C SER A 745 -4.77 -16.78 28.02
N ASN A 746 -4.65 -18.06 28.37
CA ASN A 746 -3.86 -19.04 27.65
C ASN A 746 -4.55 -19.52 26.37
N THR A 747 -3.91 -19.31 25.22
CA THR A 747 -3.97 -20.29 24.12
C THR A 747 -2.70 -21.13 24.22
N PRO A 748 -2.77 -22.45 24.37
CA PRO A 748 -1.60 -23.26 24.67
C PRO A 748 -0.63 -23.23 23.48
N VAL A 749 0.55 -22.65 23.73
CA VAL A 749 1.74 -22.65 22.86
C VAL A 749 2.08 -24.07 22.36
N GLY A 750 1.58 -25.11 23.04
CA GLY A 750 1.73 -26.52 22.65
C GLY A 750 1.14 -26.91 21.29
N LEU A 751 0.04 -26.31 20.81
CA LEU A 751 -0.58 -26.76 19.55
C LEU A 751 0.24 -26.34 18.31
N PHE A 752 0.84 -25.15 18.34
CA PHE A 752 1.67 -24.63 17.25
C PHE A 752 3.11 -25.16 17.31
N ALA A 753 3.65 -25.40 18.51
CA ALA A 753 4.91 -26.11 18.68
C ALA A 753 4.80 -27.58 18.23
N ALA A 754 3.67 -28.25 18.47
CA ALA A 754 3.41 -29.61 17.99
C ALA A 754 3.27 -29.69 16.47
N LEU A 755 2.64 -28.70 15.82
CA LEU A 755 2.58 -28.60 14.35
C LEU A 755 3.95 -28.34 13.73
N ALA A 756 4.76 -27.44 14.30
CA ALA A 756 6.11 -27.18 13.84
C ALA A 756 7.04 -28.39 14.04
N ALA A 757 6.95 -29.07 15.19
CA ALA A 757 7.69 -30.29 15.48
C ALA A 757 7.22 -31.47 14.60
N ALA A 758 5.93 -31.60 14.32
CA ALA A 758 5.38 -32.61 13.41
C ALA A 758 5.85 -32.38 11.97
N LEU A 759 5.87 -31.13 11.49
CA LEU A 759 6.40 -30.80 10.16
C LEU A 759 7.91 -31.02 10.06
N ALA A 760 8.67 -30.71 11.11
CA ALA A 760 10.10 -31.00 11.18
C ALA A 760 10.39 -32.52 11.25
N ALA A 761 9.58 -33.29 11.99
CA ALA A 761 9.70 -34.74 12.08
C ALA A 761 9.30 -35.43 10.76
N VAL A 762 8.27 -34.94 10.07
CA VAL A 762 7.87 -35.41 8.73
C VAL A 762 8.96 -35.07 7.70
N GLY A 763 9.52 -33.85 7.74
CA GLY A 763 10.64 -33.44 6.89
C GLY A 763 11.91 -34.28 7.13
N GLY A 764 12.28 -34.48 8.39
CA GLY A 764 13.42 -35.32 8.79
C GLY A 764 13.22 -36.79 8.45
N GLY A 765 12.00 -37.32 8.65
CA GLY A 765 11.62 -38.68 8.29
C GLY A 765 11.64 -38.95 6.80
N LEU A 766 11.18 -37.98 5.98
CA LEU A 766 11.25 -38.04 4.51
C LEU A 766 12.69 -38.02 4.00
N VAL A 767 13.55 -37.16 4.55
CA VAL A 767 14.98 -37.10 4.19
C VAL A 767 15.71 -38.38 4.59
N TRP A 768 15.42 -38.93 5.77
CA TRP A 768 16.00 -40.20 6.22
C TRP A 768 15.51 -41.40 5.40
N TRP A 769 14.21 -41.45 5.06
CA TRP A 769 13.62 -42.48 4.21
C TRP A 769 14.15 -42.45 2.77
N MET A 770 14.34 -41.25 2.21
CA MET A 770 14.97 -41.07 0.89
C MET A 770 16.45 -41.49 0.90
N ARG A 771 17.20 -41.21 1.99
CA ARG A 771 18.58 -41.69 2.16
C ARG A 771 18.67 -43.22 2.28
N ARG A 772 17.71 -43.87 2.94
CA ARG A 772 17.74 -45.32 3.19
C ARG A 772 17.33 -46.15 1.96
N ARG A 773 16.62 -45.57 0.98
CA ARG A 773 16.18 -46.25 -0.26
C ARG A 773 17.10 -46.05 -1.46
N GLY A 774 18.22 -45.34 -1.34
CA GLY A 774 19.21 -45.22 -2.41
C GLY A 774 18.65 -44.66 -3.72
N ILE A 775 17.64 -43.78 -3.66
CA ILE A 775 17.05 -43.17 -4.86
C ILE A 775 18.02 -42.08 -5.37
N SER A 776 18.93 -42.50 -6.23
CA SER A 776 19.79 -41.63 -7.05
C SER A 776 18.95 -40.99 -8.16
N LEU A 777 18.74 -39.67 -8.12
CA LEU A 777 18.34 -38.90 -9.29
C LEU A 777 19.53 -38.86 -10.26
N GLY A 778 19.49 -39.79 -11.22
CA GLY A 778 20.55 -40.07 -12.16
C GLY A 778 20.84 -38.93 -13.13
N ARG A 779 22.14 -38.67 -13.25
CA ARG A 779 22.83 -37.97 -14.33
C ARG A 779 22.81 -38.86 -15.60
N ARG A 780 22.29 -38.37 -16.73
CA ARG A 780 22.57 -38.85 -18.11
C ARG A 780 22.42 -37.64 -19.03
N THR A 781 23.47 -37.05 -19.60
CA THR A 781 24.16 -37.43 -20.86
C THR A 781 23.19 -37.85 -21.97
N GLY A 782 23.00 -36.96 -22.94
CA GLY A 782 22.15 -37.11 -24.13
C GLY A 782 21.71 -35.74 -24.62
#